data_AF-A0A931VDW6-F1
#
_entry.id   AF-A0A931VDW6-F1
#
_cell.length_a   1.000
_cell.length_b   1.000
_cell.length_c   1.000
_cell.angle_alpha   90.00
_cell.angle_beta   90.00
_cell.angle_gamma   90.00
#
_symmetry.space_group_name_H-M   'P 1'
#
loop_
_entity.id
_entity.type
_entity.pdbx_description
1 polymer ?
#
loop_
_entity_poly.entity_id
_entity_poly.type
_entity_poly.pdbx_seq_one_letter_code
_entity_poly.pdbx_strand_id
1 'polypeptide(L)'
;MDDSELIKIRKEKIEKIRALGWNPYAASYPKTHTVADALKSEGKRVSTAGRLFSFREHGNIAFADLRDETGKIQLFFKKNTVGQEAFKNLKLLDIGDIIGVEGEVGTTEAGEISIIPSSYTLLTKAIRPLPNQWYGLKDVEARFRQRYLDLLLNPEVRARFNTRTKLISGVREYLDNLGFWEAETPVLQPLYGGANAKPFTTHLNALDQDMYLRIADELYLKRLIVGGYERVYEICKDFRNEGIDQTHFPEFTMIEWYEAYADYHRVMDVAEGLFKHLAKKIYRHTTIQIDEKKIDIGKKWPRIEMQLILKKKLGLDVDKETRESLLKYAKKHLPDMQILGGETKGQLIFNIFDHTIPKTLIAPTWIIDYPEDISPLAKTHRSKPGWVERFEGYIGGKEVADGWSELTDPVIQRARFTADTNAERKDKEEAQHVDEDFLMAMEHGMPPLGGIGIGIDRLTMFFTNRWAIKEVVLFPTLKVEKPAARADGGVASLKTPEIFSISRKVSETFSSLSVGVAIIKNVSITKSHPELEKEKEKVLGSMEGLTTDAINAFPEILSYRKLYKAMGIDWHSRRPSPEALLRRIALKKGLYTVNTCVDAYNLIVMKNRVSVGAFDLDKISFPTELRFAKPGEKILLLGDTQPTAYTEKELAYFDQTGGYNIDFNYRDAQRTAVWEDTKNLYINVDGVFDISPQKVEAVLREACDKIIKYCGGKVQEFGVVTAS
;
A
#
# COMPACT_ATOMS: atom_id res chain seq x y z
N MET A 1 10.41 -6.94 -26.20
CA MET A 1 9.42 -8.02 -26.38
C MET A 1 8.39 -7.84 -25.30
N ASP A 2 7.14 -8.04 -25.67
CA ASP A 2 6.04 -8.08 -24.71
C ASP A 2 6.17 -9.33 -23.80
N ASP A 3 5.64 -9.24 -22.57
CA ASP A 3 5.68 -10.33 -21.60
C ASP A 3 4.93 -11.58 -22.11
N SER A 4 3.86 -11.39 -22.90
CA SER A 4 3.12 -12.48 -23.51
C SER A 4 3.98 -13.28 -24.50
N GLU A 5 4.74 -12.57 -25.35
CA GLU A 5 5.68 -13.18 -26.31
C GLU A 5 6.77 -13.96 -25.58
N LEU A 6 7.35 -13.39 -24.52
CA LEU A 6 8.37 -14.04 -23.71
C LEU A 6 7.85 -15.31 -23.03
N ILE A 7 6.61 -15.28 -22.51
CA ILE A 7 5.96 -16.45 -21.92
C ILE A 7 5.77 -17.54 -22.96
N LYS A 8 5.34 -17.18 -24.18
CA LYS A 8 5.20 -18.14 -25.28
C LYS A 8 6.54 -18.79 -25.64
N ILE A 9 7.59 -17.99 -25.82
CA ILE A 9 8.95 -18.48 -26.12
C ILE A 9 9.44 -19.43 -25.01
N ARG A 10 9.22 -19.08 -23.74
CA ARG A 10 9.63 -19.93 -22.59
C ARG A 10 8.86 -21.24 -22.55
N LYS A 11 7.57 -21.25 -22.92
CA LYS A 11 6.79 -22.50 -23.09
C LYS A 11 7.31 -23.35 -24.24
N GLU A 12 7.66 -22.76 -25.37
CA GLU A 12 8.28 -23.49 -26.49
C GLU A 12 9.65 -24.09 -26.10
N LYS A 13 10.44 -23.38 -25.28
CA LYS A 13 11.68 -23.93 -24.71
C LYS A 13 11.42 -25.15 -23.82
N ILE A 14 10.34 -25.15 -23.02
CA ILE A 14 9.96 -26.31 -22.21
C ILE A 14 9.73 -27.55 -23.08
N GLU A 15 9.02 -27.41 -24.20
CA GLU A 15 8.80 -28.53 -25.12
C GLU A 15 10.11 -29.04 -25.73
N LYS A 16 11.04 -28.14 -26.09
CA LYS A 16 12.38 -28.52 -26.57
C LYS A 16 13.18 -29.25 -25.49
N ILE A 17 13.10 -28.80 -24.24
CA ILE A 17 13.77 -29.45 -23.09
C ILE A 17 13.20 -30.86 -22.89
N ARG A 18 11.88 -31.03 -22.95
CA ARG A 18 11.23 -32.34 -22.88
C ARG A 18 11.64 -33.27 -24.02
N ALA A 19 11.75 -32.74 -25.24
CA ALA A 19 12.20 -33.50 -26.40
C ALA A 19 13.65 -33.98 -26.29
N LEU A 20 14.49 -33.31 -25.49
CA LEU A 20 15.85 -33.76 -25.14
C LEU A 20 15.87 -34.81 -24.01
N GLY A 21 14.70 -35.23 -23.51
CA GLY A 21 14.57 -36.16 -22.39
C GLY A 21 14.83 -35.54 -21.00
N TRP A 22 14.95 -34.21 -20.91
CA TRP A 22 15.19 -33.52 -19.65
C TRP A 22 13.86 -33.23 -18.94
N ASN A 23 13.86 -33.35 -17.61
CA ASN A 23 12.74 -32.91 -16.79
C ASN A 23 12.87 -31.39 -16.49
N PRO A 24 11.97 -30.52 -17.00
CA PRO A 24 12.02 -29.09 -16.73
C PRO A 24 11.64 -28.70 -15.28
N TYR A 25 11.13 -29.66 -14.50
CA TYR A 25 10.67 -29.50 -13.11
C TYR A 25 11.11 -30.70 -12.27
N ALA A 26 12.37 -30.69 -11.83
CA ALA A 26 12.98 -31.77 -11.06
C ALA A 26 12.35 -31.92 -9.67
N ALA A 27 12.23 -33.16 -9.19
CA ALA A 27 11.70 -33.44 -7.84
C ALA A 27 12.73 -33.16 -6.73
N SER A 28 14.02 -33.35 -7.02
CA SER A 28 15.11 -33.18 -6.05
C SER A 28 16.45 -32.89 -6.75
N TYR A 29 17.41 -32.33 -6.01
CA TYR A 29 18.79 -32.15 -6.46
C TYR A 29 19.75 -32.31 -5.26
N PRO A 30 20.83 -33.09 -5.38
CA PRO A 30 21.77 -33.32 -4.27
C PRO A 30 22.73 -32.14 -4.07
N LYS A 31 22.22 -31.03 -3.53
CA LYS A 31 23.00 -29.85 -3.15
C LYS A 31 23.90 -30.18 -1.95
N THR A 32 25.21 -30.07 -2.11
CA THR A 32 26.20 -30.32 -1.03
C THR A 32 26.74 -29.05 -0.40
N HIS A 33 26.68 -27.92 -1.11
CA HIS A 33 27.21 -26.64 -0.66
C HIS A 33 26.20 -25.52 -0.89
N THR A 34 26.07 -24.60 0.07
CA THR A 34 25.43 -23.31 -0.21
C THR A 34 26.33 -22.47 -1.12
N VAL A 35 25.79 -21.40 -1.71
CA VAL A 35 26.60 -20.45 -2.49
C VAL A 35 27.67 -19.81 -1.60
N ALA A 36 27.35 -19.48 -0.34
CA ALA A 36 28.32 -18.95 0.61
C ALA A 36 29.45 -19.95 0.94
N ASP A 37 29.17 -21.25 0.98
CA ASP A 37 30.20 -22.28 1.16
C ASP A 37 31.05 -22.43 -0.10
N ALA A 38 30.43 -22.39 -1.29
CA ALA A 38 31.14 -22.45 -2.56
C ALA A 38 32.13 -21.29 -2.72
N LEU A 39 31.77 -20.07 -2.31
CA LEU A 39 32.66 -18.90 -2.30
C LEU A 39 33.92 -19.08 -1.43
N LYS A 40 33.90 -20.02 -0.48
CA LYS A 40 35.04 -20.32 0.42
C LYS A 40 35.79 -21.60 0.03
N SER A 41 35.47 -22.18 -1.13
CA SER A 41 35.91 -23.53 -1.52
C SER A 41 36.82 -23.53 -2.74
N GLU A 42 37.64 -22.49 -2.92
CA GLU A 42 38.59 -22.40 -4.05
C GLU A 42 39.48 -23.65 -4.18
N GLY A 43 39.66 -24.14 -5.40
CA GLY A 43 40.37 -25.39 -5.71
C GLY A 43 39.61 -26.67 -5.36
N LYS A 44 38.36 -26.58 -4.88
CA LYS A 44 37.52 -27.74 -4.56
C LYS A 44 36.36 -27.88 -5.53
N ARG A 45 35.88 -29.11 -5.66
CA ARG A 45 34.65 -29.42 -6.39
C ARG A 45 33.44 -29.24 -5.47
N VAL A 46 32.42 -28.56 -5.97
CA VAL A 46 31.18 -28.27 -5.26
C VAL A 46 29.97 -28.70 -6.09
N SER A 47 28.87 -29.04 -5.41
CA SER A 47 27.54 -29.17 -6.01
C SER A 47 26.61 -28.18 -5.31
N THR A 48 26.10 -27.21 -6.08
CA THR A 48 25.22 -26.17 -5.56
C THR A 48 24.03 -25.92 -6.49
N ALA A 49 23.03 -25.18 -6.02
CA ALA A 49 21.85 -24.85 -6.80
C ALA A 49 21.32 -23.47 -6.43
N GLY A 50 20.72 -22.79 -7.41
CA GLY A 50 20.16 -21.46 -7.24
C GLY A 50 19.44 -20.96 -8.48
N ARG A 51 18.96 -19.71 -8.39
CA ARG A 51 18.29 -19.01 -9.49
C ARG A 51 19.31 -18.28 -10.35
N LEU A 52 19.14 -18.38 -11.67
CA LEU A 52 19.89 -17.58 -12.65
C LEU A 52 19.41 -16.14 -12.67
N PHE A 53 20.32 -15.20 -12.43
CA PHE A 53 20.04 -13.75 -12.46
C PHE A 53 20.59 -13.07 -13.71
N SER A 54 21.73 -13.52 -14.22
CA SER A 54 22.31 -13.00 -15.45
C SER A 54 22.81 -14.15 -16.33
N PHE A 55 22.91 -13.91 -17.62
CA PHE A 55 23.43 -14.86 -18.59
C PHE A 55 24.06 -14.11 -19.77
N ARG A 56 25.33 -14.38 -20.07
CA ARG A 56 26.09 -13.75 -21.16
C ARG A 56 26.97 -14.79 -21.86
N GLU A 57 26.85 -14.89 -23.18
CA GLU A 57 27.57 -15.87 -24.00
C GLU A 57 28.58 -15.17 -24.92
N HIS A 58 29.79 -15.72 -25.01
CA HIS A 58 30.89 -15.21 -25.82
C HIS A 58 31.64 -16.38 -26.51
N GLY A 59 31.13 -16.83 -27.65
CA GLY A 59 31.77 -17.89 -28.43
C GLY A 59 31.79 -19.23 -27.70
N ASN A 60 32.97 -19.68 -27.25
CA ASN A 60 33.14 -20.97 -26.56
C ASN A 60 33.04 -20.88 -25.03
N ILE A 61 32.67 -19.71 -24.50
CA ILE A 61 32.47 -19.49 -23.07
C ILE A 61 31.14 -18.79 -22.80
N ALA A 62 30.57 -19.01 -21.62
CA ALA A 62 29.42 -18.27 -21.12
C ALA A 62 29.57 -18.01 -19.63
N PHE A 63 29.03 -16.88 -19.17
CA PHE A 63 28.97 -16.52 -17.77
C PHE A 63 27.53 -16.35 -17.32
N ALA A 64 27.26 -16.74 -16.08
CA ALA A 64 25.95 -16.53 -15.47
C ALA A 64 26.09 -16.25 -13.98
N ASP A 65 25.13 -15.54 -13.40
CA ASP A 65 25.06 -15.35 -11.95
C ASP A 65 24.07 -16.31 -11.34
N LEU A 66 24.54 -17.15 -10.42
CA LEU A 66 23.71 -18.04 -9.61
C LEU A 66 23.49 -17.44 -8.23
N ARG A 67 22.24 -17.39 -7.78
CA ARG A 67 21.89 -16.94 -6.43
C ARG A 67 21.09 -17.98 -5.67
N ASP A 68 21.50 -18.25 -4.44
CA ASP A 68 20.68 -18.97 -3.47
C ASP A 68 20.35 -18.05 -2.29
N GLU A 69 19.85 -18.63 -1.21
CA GLU A 69 19.46 -17.87 -0.03
C GLU A 69 20.64 -17.23 0.73
N THR A 70 21.85 -17.72 0.52
CA THR A 70 23.09 -17.35 1.23
C THR A 70 23.95 -16.35 0.46
N GLY A 71 23.80 -16.24 -0.85
CA GLY A 71 24.58 -15.29 -1.63
C GLY A 71 24.47 -15.42 -3.15
N LYS A 72 25.48 -14.85 -3.81
CA LYS A 72 25.66 -14.82 -5.27
C LYS A 72 27.04 -15.40 -5.62
N ILE A 73 27.11 -16.25 -6.65
CA ILE A 73 28.37 -16.71 -7.23
C ILE A 73 28.29 -16.72 -8.76
N GLN A 74 29.40 -16.43 -9.43
CA GLN A 74 29.51 -16.51 -10.87
C GLN A 74 29.67 -17.97 -11.32
N LEU A 75 29.04 -18.31 -12.43
CA LEU A 75 29.25 -19.53 -13.18
C LEU A 75 30.06 -19.19 -14.42
N PHE A 76 31.15 -19.92 -14.66
CA PHE A 76 32.00 -19.78 -15.83
C PHE A 76 31.95 -21.06 -16.68
N PHE A 77 30.97 -21.12 -17.59
CA PHE A 77 30.82 -22.25 -18.50
C PHE A 77 31.89 -22.20 -19.59
N LYS A 78 32.66 -23.28 -19.71
CA LYS A 78 33.60 -23.50 -20.81
C LYS A 78 33.13 -24.68 -21.65
N LYS A 79 33.05 -24.52 -22.96
CA LYS A 79 32.61 -25.57 -23.88
C LYS A 79 33.39 -26.89 -23.73
N ASN A 80 34.70 -26.80 -23.51
CA ASN A 80 35.57 -27.97 -23.33
C ASN A 80 35.41 -28.64 -21.97
N THR A 81 34.79 -27.98 -20.98
CA THR A 81 34.59 -28.52 -19.63
C THR A 81 33.21 -29.16 -19.49
N VAL A 82 32.16 -28.47 -19.94
CA VAL A 82 30.76 -28.98 -19.83
C VAL A 82 30.37 -29.89 -21.01
N GLY A 83 31.13 -29.86 -22.11
CA GLY A 83 30.87 -30.62 -23.33
C GLY A 83 30.08 -29.83 -24.38
N GLN A 84 30.31 -30.15 -25.66
CA GLN A 84 29.76 -29.39 -26.79
C GLN A 84 28.23 -29.36 -26.84
N GLU A 85 27.58 -30.49 -26.56
CA GLU A 85 26.11 -30.58 -26.60
C GLU A 85 25.47 -29.83 -25.42
N ALA A 86 25.96 -30.06 -24.20
CA ALA A 86 25.49 -29.36 -23.00
C ALA A 86 25.71 -27.84 -23.12
N PHE A 87 26.85 -27.41 -23.67
CA PHE A 87 27.11 -26.00 -23.93
C PHE A 87 26.13 -25.40 -24.96
N LYS A 88 25.86 -26.11 -26.07
CA LYS A 88 24.86 -25.69 -27.07
C LYS A 88 23.45 -25.56 -26.47
N ASN A 89 23.12 -26.37 -25.47
CA ASN A 89 21.82 -26.36 -24.81
C ASN A 89 21.68 -25.28 -23.73
N LEU A 90 22.75 -24.55 -23.38
CA LEU A 90 22.66 -23.43 -22.43
C LEU A 90 21.68 -22.34 -22.89
N LYS A 91 21.49 -22.16 -24.21
CA LYS A 91 20.49 -21.25 -24.78
C LYS A 91 19.02 -21.58 -24.42
N LEU A 92 18.78 -22.80 -23.91
CA LEU A 92 17.45 -23.20 -23.41
C LEU A 92 17.18 -22.69 -22.00
N LEU A 93 18.22 -22.28 -21.28
CA LEU A 93 18.09 -21.60 -20.00
C LEU A 93 17.66 -20.15 -20.22
N ASP A 94 16.99 -19.58 -19.24
CA ASP A 94 16.62 -18.18 -19.16
C ASP A 94 16.89 -17.62 -17.77
N ILE A 95 17.06 -16.30 -17.69
CA ILE A 95 17.02 -15.57 -16.43
C ILE A 95 15.71 -15.89 -15.69
N GLY A 96 15.85 -16.22 -14.41
CA GLY A 96 14.78 -16.68 -13.54
C GLY A 96 14.72 -18.20 -13.37
N ASP A 97 15.34 -18.99 -14.25
CA ASP A 97 15.38 -20.45 -14.08
C ASP A 97 16.16 -20.83 -12.81
N ILE A 98 15.80 -21.96 -12.21
CA ILE A 98 16.54 -22.56 -11.11
C ILE A 98 17.35 -23.73 -11.68
N ILE A 99 18.65 -23.71 -11.44
CA ILE A 99 19.58 -24.75 -11.91
C ILE A 99 20.43 -25.29 -10.76
N GLY A 100 20.82 -26.55 -10.89
CA GLY A 100 21.90 -27.18 -10.15
C GLY A 100 23.17 -27.19 -10.99
N VAL A 101 24.33 -27.03 -10.35
CA VAL A 101 25.64 -27.04 -11.00
C VAL A 101 26.64 -27.85 -10.18
N GLU A 102 27.47 -28.62 -10.87
CA GLU A 102 28.63 -29.29 -10.27
C GLU A 102 29.90 -28.87 -10.99
N GLY A 103 30.90 -28.44 -10.24
CA GLY A 103 32.13 -27.94 -10.85
C GLY A 103 33.19 -27.58 -9.83
N GLU A 104 34.35 -27.21 -10.34
CA GLU A 104 35.48 -26.72 -9.55
C GLU A 104 35.33 -25.22 -9.30
N VAL A 105 35.60 -24.79 -8.07
CA VAL A 105 35.66 -23.37 -7.74
C VAL A 105 37.05 -22.84 -8.09
N GLY A 106 37.11 -21.76 -8.86
CA GLY A 106 38.34 -21.08 -9.20
C GLY A 106 38.12 -19.59 -9.47
N THR A 107 39.21 -18.84 -9.60
CA THR A 107 39.17 -17.40 -9.84
C THR A 107 39.41 -17.10 -11.32
N THR A 108 38.58 -16.23 -11.90
CA THR A 108 38.75 -15.77 -13.29
C THR A 108 39.93 -14.79 -13.42
N GLU A 109 40.38 -14.49 -14.64
CA GLU A 109 41.43 -13.49 -14.87
C GLU A 109 41.08 -12.09 -14.33
N ALA A 110 39.77 -11.78 -14.24
CA ALA A 110 39.26 -10.55 -13.65
C ALA A 110 39.22 -10.56 -12.11
N GLY A 111 39.63 -11.65 -11.46
CA GLY A 111 39.65 -11.78 -10.00
C GLY A 111 38.32 -12.19 -9.36
N GLU A 112 37.29 -12.57 -10.15
CA GLU A 112 35.99 -12.99 -9.60
C GLU A 112 35.96 -14.50 -9.35
N ILE A 113 35.67 -14.90 -8.10
CA ILE A 113 35.47 -16.30 -7.69
C ILE A 113 34.26 -16.87 -8.43
N SER A 114 34.47 -18.00 -9.10
CA SER A 114 33.50 -18.63 -9.98
C SER A 114 33.48 -20.14 -9.82
N ILE A 115 32.34 -20.76 -10.09
CA ILE A 115 32.26 -22.21 -10.34
C ILE A 115 32.48 -22.40 -11.83
N ILE A 116 33.42 -23.27 -12.21
CA ILE A 116 33.62 -23.74 -13.59
C ILE A 116 32.82 -25.05 -13.72
N PRO A 117 31.58 -25.03 -14.25
CA PRO A 117 30.71 -26.20 -14.17
C PRO A 117 31.19 -27.29 -15.12
N SER A 118 31.38 -28.49 -14.56
CA SER A 118 31.54 -29.75 -15.31
C SER A 118 30.19 -30.30 -15.79
N SER A 119 29.11 -29.99 -15.06
CA SER A 119 27.74 -30.33 -15.42
C SER A 119 26.76 -29.29 -14.87
N TYR A 120 25.57 -29.23 -15.46
CA TYR A 120 24.44 -28.49 -14.93
C TYR A 120 23.15 -29.27 -15.13
N THR A 121 22.15 -28.99 -14.29
CA THR A 121 20.81 -29.58 -14.38
C THR A 121 19.78 -28.49 -14.25
N LEU A 122 18.86 -28.38 -15.20
CA LEU A 122 17.70 -27.53 -15.04
C LEU A 122 16.78 -28.13 -13.97
N LEU A 123 16.52 -27.39 -12.90
CA LEU A 123 15.66 -27.84 -11.80
C LEU A 123 14.24 -27.30 -11.94
N THR A 124 14.10 -26.06 -12.39
CA THR A 124 12.79 -25.44 -12.61
C THR A 124 12.88 -24.38 -13.70
N LYS A 125 12.08 -24.54 -14.75
CA LYS A 125 11.90 -23.50 -15.76
C LYS A 125 10.98 -22.37 -15.26
N ALA A 126 11.48 -21.14 -15.26
CA ALA A 126 10.66 -19.95 -15.06
C ALA A 126 9.95 -19.58 -16.37
N ILE A 127 8.61 -19.66 -16.37
CA ILE A 127 7.77 -19.29 -17.52
C ILE A 127 7.63 -17.77 -17.63
N ARG A 128 7.52 -17.07 -16.49
CA ARG A 128 7.44 -15.60 -16.48
C ARG A 128 8.85 -15.01 -16.37
N PRO A 129 9.17 -13.96 -17.15
CA PRO A 129 10.41 -13.24 -16.96
C PRO A 129 10.44 -12.56 -15.58
N LEU A 130 11.64 -12.37 -15.04
CA LEU A 130 11.80 -11.49 -13.88
C LEU A 130 11.61 -10.03 -14.33
N PRO A 131 10.99 -9.16 -13.51
CA PRO A 131 11.00 -7.72 -13.74
C PRO A 131 12.43 -7.19 -13.92
N ASN A 132 12.58 -6.05 -14.62
CA ASN A 132 13.88 -5.48 -14.91
C ASN A 132 14.73 -5.29 -13.64
N GLN A 133 15.83 -6.04 -13.55
CA GLN A 133 16.64 -6.20 -12.34
C GLN A 133 17.40 -4.93 -11.94
N TRP A 134 17.67 -4.02 -12.89
CA TRP A 134 18.46 -2.81 -12.64
C TRP A 134 17.77 -1.82 -11.70
N TYR A 135 16.44 -1.89 -11.60
CA TYR A 135 15.65 -0.95 -10.80
C TYR A 135 15.02 -1.59 -9.54
N GLY A 136 15.07 -2.92 -9.40
CA GLY A 136 14.29 -3.65 -8.40
C GLY A 136 12.78 -3.54 -8.67
N LEU A 137 11.97 -4.12 -7.78
CA LEU A 137 10.52 -3.93 -7.82
C LEU A 137 10.18 -2.68 -6.98
N LYS A 138 9.94 -1.53 -7.63
CA LYS A 138 9.69 -0.25 -6.94
C LYS A 138 8.22 0.04 -6.68
N ASP A 139 7.33 -0.43 -7.55
CA ASP A 139 5.90 -0.18 -7.43
C ASP A 139 5.36 -0.78 -6.13
N VAL A 140 4.86 0.09 -5.24
CA VAL A 140 4.50 -0.30 -3.87
C VAL A 140 3.38 -1.33 -3.85
N GLU A 141 2.42 -1.22 -4.76
CA GLU A 141 1.31 -2.15 -4.86
C GLU A 141 1.75 -3.53 -5.37
N ALA A 142 2.55 -3.58 -6.45
CA ALA A 142 3.13 -4.80 -6.96
C ALA A 142 4.03 -5.48 -5.92
N ARG A 143 4.80 -4.72 -5.13
CA ARG A 143 5.62 -5.28 -4.03
C ARG A 143 4.76 -6.03 -3.00
N PHE A 144 3.61 -5.46 -2.62
CA PHE A 144 2.72 -6.08 -1.64
C PHE A 144 1.92 -7.24 -2.22
N ARG A 145 1.45 -7.15 -3.48
CA ARG A 145 0.72 -8.22 -4.17
C ARG A 145 1.61 -9.40 -4.55
N GLN A 146 2.81 -9.11 -5.03
CA GLN A 146 3.79 -10.10 -5.51
C GLN A 146 4.98 -10.15 -4.56
N ARG A 147 4.71 -10.39 -3.27
CA ARG A 147 5.74 -10.41 -2.22
C ARG A 147 6.91 -11.35 -2.55
N TYR A 148 6.66 -12.44 -3.26
CA TYR A 148 7.70 -13.36 -3.71
C TYR A 148 8.73 -12.70 -4.65
N LEU A 149 8.32 -11.73 -5.48
CA LEU A 149 9.25 -10.93 -6.30
C LEU A 149 9.91 -9.82 -5.49
N ASP A 150 9.19 -9.18 -4.57
CA ASP A 150 9.76 -8.17 -3.68
C ASP A 150 10.89 -8.76 -2.83
N LEU A 151 10.66 -9.92 -2.20
CA LEU A 151 11.68 -10.67 -1.45
C LEU A 151 12.88 -11.08 -2.32
N LEU A 152 12.64 -11.40 -3.59
CA LEU A 152 13.68 -11.85 -4.52
C LEU A 152 14.55 -10.70 -5.02
N LEU A 153 13.96 -9.53 -5.25
CA LEU A 153 14.62 -8.39 -5.91
C LEU A 153 15.12 -7.32 -4.93
N ASN A 154 14.56 -7.26 -3.71
CA ASN A 154 14.85 -6.23 -2.71
C ASN A 154 15.38 -6.89 -1.41
N PRO A 155 16.70 -7.10 -1.26
CA PRO A 155 17.30 -7.79 -0.10
C PRO A 155 16.96 -7.18 1.26
N GLU A 156 16.75 -5.86 1.31
CA GLU A 156 16.34 -5.13 2.52
C GLU A 156 14.93 -5.54 2.99
N VAL A 157 14.04 -5.93 2.08
CA VAL A 157 12.72 -6.46 2.43
C VAL A 157 12.89 -7.79 3.17
N ARG A 158 13.71 -8.69 2.62
CA ARG A 158 14.03 -9.97 3.26
C ARG A 158 14.69 -9.77 4.63
N ALA A 159 15.62 -8.81 4.74
CA ALA A 159 16.28 -8.49 6.00
C ALA A 159 15.26 -8.08 7.10
N ARG A 160 14.23 -7.30 6.76
CA ARG A 160 13.16 -6.95 7.72
C ARG A 160 12.36 -8.15 8.20
N PHE A 161 11.98 -9.07 7.31
CA PHE A 161 11.24 -10.26 7.70
C PHE A 161 12.10 -11.25 8.51
N ASN A 162 13.41 -11.29 8.25
CA ASN A 162 14.35 -11.99 9.12
C ASN A 162 14.38 -11.36 10.52
N THR A 163 14.37 -10.02 10.62
CA THR A 163 14.23 -9.32 11.91
C THR A 163 12.93 -9.67 12.60
N ARG A 164 11.78 -9.70 11.90
CA ARG A 164 10.49 -10.15 12.47
C ARG A 164 10.60 -11.55 13.07
N THR A 165 11.20 -12.50 12.35
CA THR A 165 11.37 -13.88 12.81
C THR A 165 12.24 -13.95 14.08
N LYS A 166 13.30 -13.12 14.13
CA LYS A 166 14.16 -13.00 15.32
C LYS A 166 13.46 -12.32 16.49
N LEU A 167 12.57 -11.37 16.24
CA LEU A 167 11.75 -10.72 17.27
C LEU A 167 10.84 -11.75 17.93
N ILE A 168 10.04 -12.46 17.14
CA ILE A 168 9.09 -13.46 17.66
C ILE A 168 9.80 -14.55 18.47
N SER A 169 10.88 -15.12 17.94
CA SER A 169 11.68 -16.10 18.70
C SER A 169 12.39 -15.50 19.93
N GLY A 170 12.74 -14.21 19.91
CA GLY A 170 13.31 -13.50 21.06
C GLY A 170 12.28 -13.18 22.15
N VAL A 171 11.02 -12.93 21.79
CA VAL A 171 9.92 -12.76 22.75
C VAL A 171 9.70 -14.06 23.52
N ARG A 172 9.55 -15.19 22.81
CA ARG A 172 9.42 -16.52 23.42
C ARG A 172 10.59 -16.82 24.35
N GLU A 173 11.81 -16.75 23.83
CA GLU A 173 13.03 -17.01 24.63
C GLU A 173 13.07 -16.17 25.91
N TYR A 174 12.70 -14.89 25.84
CA TYR A 174 12.73 -14.01 27.01
C TYR A 174 11.69 -14.41 28.07
N LEU A 175 10.44 -14.66 27.65
CA LEU A 175 9.34 -15.00 28.56
C LEU A 175 9.48 -16.43 29.12
N ASP A 176 9.91 -17.40 28.31
CA ASP A 176 10.21 -18.78 28.72
C ASP A 176 11.26 -18.80 29.83
N ASN A 177 12.33 -18.00 29.68
CA ASN A 177 13.38 -17.88 30.68
C ASN A 177 12.91 -17.23 31.99
N LEU A 178 11.77 -16.52 31.97
CA LEU A 178 11.10 -15.97 33.16
C LEU A 178 10.04 -16.92 33.74
N GLY A 179 9.87 -18.10 33.14
CA GLY A 179 8.94 -19.13 33.59
C GLY A 179 7.49 -18.87 33.21
N PHE A 180 7.23 -18.10 32.14
CA PHE A 180 5.88 -18.01 31.58
C PHE A 180 5.57 -19.25 30.73
N TRP A 181 4.30 -19.65 30.72
CA TRP A 181 3.79 -20.71 29.87
C TRP A 181 3.18 -20.12 28.59
N GLU A 182 3.66 -20.54 27.43
CA GLU A 182 2.97 -20.25 26.16
C GLU A 182 1.66 -21.04 26.12
N ALA A 183 0.54 -20.35 25.92
CA ALA A 183 -0.78 -20.92 25.76
C ALA A 183 -1.31 -20.66 24.33
N GLU A 184 -2.31 -21.46 23.94
CA GLU A 184 -3.12 -21.22 22.74
C GLU A 184 -4.59 -21.21 23.17
N THR A 185 -5.25 -20.06 22.99
CA THR A 185 -6.67 -19.87 23.34
C THR A 185 -7.56 -19.87 22.09
N PRO A 186 -8.89 -19.99 22.24
CA PRO A 186 -9.79 -20.08 21.09
C PRO A 186 -9.73 -18.85 20.16
N VAL A 187 -9.44 -19.10 18.89
CA VAL A 187 -9.54 -18.10 17.80
C VAL A 187 -10.99 -17.85 17.40
N LEU A 188 -11.80 -18.90 17.39
CA LEU A 188 -13.25 -18.82 17.19
C LEU A 188 -13.93 -18.82 18.56
N GLN A 189 -14.56 -17.71 18.90
CA GLN A 189 -15.19 -17.49 20.19
C GLN A 189 -16.73 -17.42 20.01
N PRO A 190 -17.52 -18.04 20.90
CA PRO A 190 -18.98 -17.91 20.87
C PRO A 190 -19.43 -16.50 21.29
N LEU A 191 -18.60 -15.78 22.03
CA LEU A 191 -18.76 -14.39 22.42
C LEU A 191 -17.39 -13.72 22.32
N TYR A 192 -17.32 -12.58 21.62
CA TYR A 192 -16.10 -11.79 21.52
C TYR A 192 -15.97 -10.85 22.72
N GLY A 193 -14.75 -10.59 23.16
CA GLY A 193 -14.46 -9.70 24.29
C GLY A 193 -12.96 -9.43 24.44
N GLY A 194 -12.58 -8.71 25.50
CA GLY A 194 -11.18 -8.36 25.79
C GLY A 194 -10.68 -7.08 25.10
N ALA A 195 -11.38 -6.58 24.08
CA ALA A 195 -11.12 -5.27 23.47
C ALA A 195 -12.42 -4.57 23.06
N ASN A 196 -12.36 -3.26 22.75
CA ASN A 196 -13.45 -2.53 22.10
C ASN A 196 -13.16 -2.49 20.60
N ALA A 197 -13.76 -3.40 19.84
CA ALA A 197 -13.52 -3.55 18.41
C ALA A 197 -14.69 -4.28 17.75
N LYS A 198 -14.97 -3.96 16.48
CA LYS A 198 -15.96 -4.69 15.70
C LYS A 198 -15.40 -6.09 15.32
N PRO A 199 -16.08 -7.20 15.64
CA PRO A 199 -15.60 -8.53 15.29
C PRO A 199 -15.86 -8.88 13.82
N PHE A 200 -15.19 -9.93 13.34
CA PHE A 200 -15.65 -10.69 12.18
C PHE A 200 -16.58 -11.81 12.62
N THR A 201 -17.76 -11.91 12.02
CA THR A 201 -18.74 -12.97 12.30
C THR A 201 -18.66 -14.07 11.24
N THR A 202 -18.77 -15.31 11.69
CA THR A 202 -18.87 -16.52 10.87
C THR A 202 -19.94 -17.45 11.45
N HIS A 203 -20.21 -18.58 10.80
CA HIS A 203 -21.27 -19.50 11.21
C HIS A 203 -20.75 -20.94 11.26
N LEU A 204 -20.99 -21.62 12.38
CA LEU A 204 -20.59 -23.01 12.60
C LEU A 204 -21.75 -23.96 12.28
N ASN A 205 -21.76 -24.47 11.05
CA ASN A 205 -22.85 -25.32 10.52
C ASN A 205 -23.19 -26.54 11.41
N ALA A 206 -22.22 -27.15 12.08
CA ALA A 206 -22.44 -28.36 12.87
C ALA A 206 -23.23 -28.10 14.16
N LEU A 207 -23.16 -26.88 14.70
CA LEU A 207 -23.87 -26.46 15.92
C LEU A 207 -24.99 -25.45 15.63
N ASP A 208 -25.16 -25.05 14.36
CA ASP A 208 -26.13 -24.05 13.90
C ASP A 208 -26.08 -22.76 14.75
N GLN A 209 -24.87 -22.23 14.95
CA GLN A 209 -24.65 -21.02 15.74
C GLN A 209 -23.62 -20.10 15.11
N ASP A 210 -23.78 -18.80 15.37
CA ASP A 210 -22.79 -17.81 14.99
C ASP A 210 -21.55 -17.90 15.90
N MET A 211 -20.40 -17.67 15.29
CA MET A 211 -19.10 -17.63 15.95
C MET A 211 -18.38 -16.35 15.53
N TYR A 212 -17.48 -15.88 16.37
CA TYR A 212 -16.73 -14.65 16.13
C TYR A 212 -15.24 -14.96 16.08
N LEU A 213 -14.52 -14.36 15.15
CA LEU A 213 -13.06 -14.31 15.26
C LEU A 213 -12.70 -13.40 16.43
N ARG A 214 -11.78 -13.84 17.29
CA ARG A 214 -11.37 -13.08 18.46
C ARG A 214 -10.83 -11.70 18.11
N ILE A 215 -11.14 -10.73 18.97
CA ILE A 215 -10.61 -9.35 18.91
C ILE A 215 -9.47 -9.10 19.91
N ALA A 216 -9.33 -10.04 20.87
CA ALA A 216 -8.31 -10.17 21.92
C ALA A 216 -8.36 -11.61 22.51
N ASP A 217 -7.27 -12.05 23.13
CA ASP A 217 -7.16 -13.30 23.89
C ASP A 217 -7.18 -13.10 25.43
N GLU A 218 -7.20 -11.84 25.90
CA GLU A 218 -7.24 -11.41 27.31
C GLU A 218 -8.16 -12.25 28.21
N LEU A 219 -9.45 -12.37 27.86
CA LEU A 219 -10.43 -13.00 28.76
C LEU A 219 -10.16 -14.51 28.95
N TYR A 220 -9.56 -15.17 27.96
CA TYR A 220 -9.20 -16.58 28.08
C TYR A 220 -7.90 -16.78 28.84
N LEU A 221 -6.89 -15.93 28.62
CA LEU A 221 -5.65 -15.97 29.40
C LEU A 221 -5.92 -15.72 30.89
N LYS A 222 -6.82 -14.79 31.22
CA LYS A 222 -7.27 -14.57 32.60
C LYS A 222 -8.00 -15.78 33.21
N ARG A 223 -8.76 -16.56 32.43
CA ARG A 223 -9.34 -17.83 32.89
C ARG A 223 -8.25 -18.86 33.24
N LEU A 224 -7.12 -18.89 32.51
CA LEU A 224 -5.97 -19.73 32.89
C LEU A 224 -5.37 -19.31 34.23
N ILE A 225 -5.32 -18.00 34.50
CA ILE A 225 -4.87 -17.47 35.80
C ILE A 225 -5.81 -17.93 36.94
N VAL A 226 -7.12 -17.83 36.75
CA VAL A 226 -8.12 -18.40 37.69
C VAL A 226 -7.90 -19.91 37.86
N GLY A 227 -7.57 -20.61 36.77
CA GLY A 227 -7.25 -22.04 36.77
C GLY A 227 -5.95 -22.43 37.47
N GLY A 228 -5.16 -21.46 37.95
CA GLY A 228 -3.94 -21.70 38.73
C GLY A 228 -2.62 -21.61 37.95
N TYR A 229 -2.65 -21.23 36.67
CA TYR A 229 -1.40 -20.82 36.00
C TYR A 229 -1.00 -19.44 36.50
N GLU A 230 0.21 -19.29 37.05
CA GLU A 230 0.63 -17.98 37.57
C GLU A 230 1.19 -17.05 36.49
N ARG A 231 1.71 -17.60 35.39
CA ARG A 231 2.38 -16.82 34.33
C ARG A 231 2.06 -17.43 32.98
N VAL A 232 1.27 -16.73 32.17
CA VAL A 232 0.89 -17.18 30.83
C VAL A 232 1.15 -16.09 29.80
N TYR A 233 1.48 -16.49 28.58
CA TYR A 233 1.50 -15.61 27.43
C TYR A 233 0.95 -16.32 26.20
N GLU A 234 0.50 -15.56 25.22
CA GLU A 234 0.16 -16.08 23.90
C GLU A 234 0.64 -15.12 22.81
N ILE A 235 1.40 -15.63 21.81
CA ILE A 235 1.73 -14.88 20.59
C ILE A 235 0.77 -15.32 19.50
N CYS A 236 -0.15 -14.46 19.10
CA CYS A 236 -1.23 -14.91 18.26
C CYS A 236 -1.80 -13.85 17.33
N LYS A 237 -2.76 -14.28 16.50
CA LYS A 237 -3.52 -13.42 15.60
C LYS A 237 -4.82 -12.97 16.23
N ASP A 238 -5.10 -11.69 16.10
CA ASP A 238 -6.39 -11.05 16.37
C ASP A 238 -6.99 -10.46 15.11
N PHE A 239 -8.31 -10.33 15.13
CA PHE A 239 -9.10 -9.98 13.96
C PHE A 239 -10.10 -8.86 14.30
N ARG A 240 -9.88 -7.67 13.75
CA ARG A 240 -10.74 -6.50 13.99
C ARG A 240 -11.29 -5.99 12.67
N ASN A 241 -12.61 -5.93 12.55
CA ASN A 241 -13.33 -5.56 11.33
C ASN A 241 -13.44 -4.03 11.22
N GLU A 242 -12.28 -3.40 11.13
CA GLU A 242 -12.09 -1.94 11.17
C GLU A 242 -11.45 -1.43 9.86
N GLY A 243 -11.24 -0.11 9.78
CA GLY A 243 -10.52 0.51 8.67
C GLY A 243 -9.05 0.05 8.58
N ILE A 244 -8.49 0.08 7.37
CA ILE A 244 -7.08 -0.21 7.12
C ILE A 244 -6.32 1.09 6.93
N ASP A 245 -5.30 1.35 7.76
CA ASP A 245 -4.43 2.51 7.64
C ASP A 245 -2.93 2.15 7.73
N GLN A 246 -2.07 3.10 8.09
CA GLN A 246 -0.62 2.87 8.21
C GLN A 246 -0.24 1.97 9.41
N THR A 247 -1.10 1.86 10.41
CA THR A 247 -0.87 1.18 11.69
C THR A 247 -1.93 0.13 12.04
N HIS A 248 -3.08 0.13 11.38
CA HIS A 248 -4.21 -0.76 11.61
C HIS A 248 -4.44 -1.71 10.44
N PHE A 249 -4.68 -2.98 10.77
CA PHE A 249 -4.86 -4.06 9.81
C PHE A 249 -5.92 -5.04 10.33
N PRO A 250 -6.75 -5.64 9.45
CA PRO A 250 -7.88 -6.45 9.89
C PRO A 250 -7.47 -7.76 10.57
N GLU A 251 -6.26 -8.24 10.28
CA GLU A 251 -5.61 -9.30 11.03
C GLU A 251 -4.18 -8.87 11.42
N PHE A 252 -3.86 -8.91 12.70
CA PHE A 252 -2.54 -8.51 13.20
C PHE A 252 -2.06 -9.48 14.28
N THR A 253 -0.75 -9.50 14.49
CA THR A 253 -0.11 -10.36 15.49
C THR A 253 0.15 -9.54 16.74
N MET A 254 -0.27 -10.05 17.88
CA MET A 254 0.08 -9.49 19.18
C MET A 254 0.66 -10.54 20.10
N ILE A 255 1.26 -10.06 21.18
CA ILE A 255 1.61 -10.83 22.35
C ILE A 255 0.85 -10.24 23.52
N GLU A 256 0.08 -11.07 24.22
CA GLU A 256 -0.47 -10.75 25.54
C GLU A 256 0.18 -11.65 26.59
N TRP A 257 0.46 -11.11 27.77
CA TRP A 257 0.86 -11.92 28.91
C TRP A 257 0.27 -11.43 30.21
N TYR A 258 0.08 -12.36 31.13
CA TYR A 258 -0.51 -12.15 32.45
C TYR A 258 0.35 -12.82 33.51
N GLU A 259 0.68 -12.08 34.57
CA GLU A 259 1.46 -12.56 35.73
C GLU A 259 0.63 -12.36 37.00
N ALA A 260 0.24 -13.46 37.64
CA ALA A 260 -0.36 -13.48 38.96
C ALA A 260 0.60 -12.88 39.99
N TYR A 261 0.01 -12.21 40.97
CA TYR A 261 0.66 -11.47 42.04
C TYR A 261 1.53 -10.28 41.59
N ALA A 262 1.52 -9.95 40.29
CA ALA A 262 2.14 -8.74 39.76
C ALA A 262 1.18 -7.55 39.79
N ASP A 263 1.75 -6.35 39.88
CA ASP A 263 1.07 -5.10 39.54
C ASP A 263 1.73 -4.48 38.31
N TYR A 264 1.17 -3.38 37.82
CA TYR A 264 1.66 -2.66 36.65
C TYR A 264 3.15 -2.24 36.71
N HIS A 265 3.76 -2.09 37.90
CA HIS A 265 5.19 -1.82 38.04
C HIS A 265 6.04 -3.03 37.66
N ARG A 266 5.63 -4.22 38.12
CA ARG A 266 6.28 -5.47 37.76
C ARG A 266 6.15 -5.72 36.25
N VAL A 267 4.98 -5.47 35.68
CA VAL A 267 4.74 -5.64 34.23
C VAL A 267 5.66 -4.70 33.41
N MET A 268 5.80 -3.43 33.81
CA MET A 268 6.75 -2.49 33.19
C MET A 268 8.20 -2.99 33.25
N ASP A 269 8.63 -3.60 34.36
CA ASP A 269 10.00 -4.13 34.49
C ASP A 269 10.27 -5.31 33.55
N VAL A 270 9.28 -6.21 33.38
CA VAL A 270 9.34 -7.32 32.41
C VAL A 270 9.37 -6.78 30.99
N ALA A 271 8.48 -5.85 30.64
CA ALA A 271 8.43 -5.25 29.32
C ALA A 271 9.73 -4.50 28.98
N GLU A 272 10.26 -3.67 29.88
CA GLU A 272 11.52 -2.96 29.70
C GLU A 272 12.68 -3.94 29.45
N GLY A 273 12.72 -5.05 30.19
CA GLY A 273 13.70 -6.12 30.00
C GLY A 273 13.57 -6.82 28.65
N LEU A 274 12.34 -7.07 28.17
CA LEU A 274 12.06 -7.64 26.86
C LEU A 274 12.63 -6.75 25.74
N PHE A 275 12.31 -5.46 25.74
CA PHE A 275 12.82 -4.52 24.72
C PHE A 275 14.36 -4.50 24.67
N LYS A 276 15.02 -4.54 25.84
CA LYS A 276 16.48 -4.61 25.93
C LYS A 276 17.05 -5.92 25.41
N HIS A 277 16.40 -7.05 25.72
CA HIS A 277 16.78 -8.37 25.22
C HIS A 277 16.71 -8.40 23.68
N LEU A 278 15.59 -7.94 23.11
CA LEU A 278 15.39 -7.91 21.66
C LEU A 278 16.41 -7.02 20.94
N ALA A 279 16.72 -5.84 21.48
CA ALA A 279 17.75 -4.95 20.91
C ALA A 279 19.13 -5.62 20.89
N LYS A 280 19.54 -6.26 21.98
CA LYS A 280 20.79 -7.02 22.02
C LYS A 280 20.78 -8.19 21.04
N LYS A 281 19.67 -8.92 20.91
CA LYS A 281 19.55 -10.06 20.00
C LYS A 281 19.65 -9.65 18.53
N ILE A 282 19.06 -8.51 18.16
CA ILE A 282 19.00 -8.05 16.77
C ILE A 282 20.24 -7.26 16.39
N TYR A 283 20.66 -6.33 17.25
CA TYR A 283 21.69 -5.32 16.95
C TYR A 283 23.00 -5.52 17.72
N ARG A 284 23.05 -6.43 18.68
CA ARG A 284 24.19 -6.63 19.61
C ARG A 284 24.46 -5.43 20.54
N HIS A 285 23.58 -4.43 20.54
CA HIS A 285 23.61 -3.26 21.41
C HIS A 285 22.17 -2.78 21.70
N THR A 286 22.01 -1.82 22.61
CA THR A 286 20.70 -1.27 23.00
C THR A 286 20.32 0.03 22.29
N THR A 287 21.18 0.56 21.42
CA THR A 287 20.82 1.70 20.57
C THR A 287 19.95 1.26 19.40
N ILE A 288 18.89 2.00 19.10
CA ILE A 288 18.00 1.75 17.96
C ILE A 288 17.80 3.04 17.16
N GLN A 289 17.44 2.89 15.89
CA GLN A 289 17.12 4.00 15.00
C GLN A 289 15.60 4.18 14.96
N ILE A 290 15.12 5.37 15.31
CA ILE A 290 13.71 5.77 15.23
C ILE A 290 13.63 7.08 14.45
N ASP A 291 13.01 7.03 13.27
CA ASP A 291 13.09 8.10 12.28
C ASP A 291 14.56 8.45 12.00
N GLU A 292 14.97 9.70 12.21
CA GLU A 292 16.35 10.17 12.08
C GLU A 292 17.17 10.08 13.38
N LYS A 293 16.54 9.70 14.50
CA LYS A 293 17.15 9.73 15.84
C LYS A 293 17.73 8.37 16.22
N LYS A 294 18.91 8.39 16.84
CA LYS A 294 19.51 7.24 17.53
C LYS A 294 19.17 7.32 19.02
N ILE A 295 18.47 6.30 19.52
CA ILE A 295 17.96 6.29 20.90
C ILE A 295 18.52 5.05 21.60
N ASP A 296 19.14 5.24 22.76
CA ASP A 296 19.57 4.13 23.62
C ASP A 296 18.43 3.72 24.55
N ILE A 297 17.95 2.48 24.41
CA ILE A 297 16.88 1.90 25.24
C ILE A 297 17.41 1.06 26.40
N GLY A 298 18.73 1.00 26.58
CA GLY A 298 19.39 0.16 27.58
C GLY A 298 19.26 0.68 29.02
N LYS A 299 18.99 1.97 29.20
CA LYS A 299 18.83 2.61 30.52
C LYS A 299 17.47 2.28 31.13
N LYS A 300 17.30 2.57 32.42
CA LYS A 300 16.00 2.48 33.10
C LYS A 300 15.06 3.56 32.54
N TRP A 301 13.83 3.18 32.21
CA TRP A 301 12.86 4.13 31.66
C TRP A 301 12.17 4.85 32.81
N PRO A 302 12.18 6.20 32.86
CA PRO A 302 11.45 6.94 33.89
C PRO A 302 9.95 6.62 33.80
N ARG A 303 9.33 6.47 34.97
CA ARG A 303 7.88 6.35 35.13
C ARG A 303 7.34 7.71 35.53
N ILE A 304 6.46 8.30 34.73
CA ILE A 304 5.96 9.66 34.90
C ILE A 304 4.43 9.63 34.91
N GLU A 305 3.84 10.15 35.97
CA GLU A 305 2.38 10.24 36.10
C GLU A 305 1.80 11.22 35.08
N MET A 306 0.67 10.87 34.44
CA MET A 306 0.02 11.69 33.41
C MET A 306 -0.30 13.11 33.92
N GLN A 307 -0.88 13.23 35.12
CA GLN A 307 -1.19 14.53 35.72
C GLN A 307 0.06 15.38 35.94
N LEU A 308 1.19 14.77 36.32
CA LEU A 308 2.43 15.49 36.59
C LEU A 308 3.08 15.99 35.30
N ILE A 309 3.05 15.20 34.22
CA ILE A 309 3.63 15.64 32.95
C ILE A 309 2.78 16.74 32.29
N LEU A 310 1.44 16.64 32.35
CA LEU A 310 0.54 17.69 31.88
C LEU A 310 0.76 18.99 32.66
N LYS A 311 0.85 18.92 33.98
CA LYS A 311 1.15 20.08 34.83
C LYS A 311 2.51 20.69 34.51
N LYS A 312 3.55 19.86 34.35
CA LYS A 312 4.92 20.32 34.08
C LYS A 312 5.07 20.94 32.69
N LYS A 313 4.44 20.36 31.66
CA LYS A 313 4.63 20.78 30.26
C LYS A 313 3.63 21.84 29.81
N LEU A 314 2.41 21.80 30.33
CA LEU A 314 1.30 22.65 29.89
C LEU A 314 0.85 23.64 30.96
N GLY A 315 1.35 23.52 32.20
CA GLY A 315 0.85 24.29 33.34
C GLY A 315 -0.56 23.88 33.80
N LEU A 316 -1.06 22.74 33.31
CA LEU A 316 -2.44 22.30 33.51
C LEU A 316 -2.53 21.28 34.66
N ASP A 317 -3.08 21.71 35.80
CA ASP A 317 -3.27 20.87 37.00
C ASP A 317 -4.61 20.11 36.93
N VAL A 318 -4.67 19.07 36.09
CA VAL A 318 -5.92 18.38 35.70
C VAL A 318 -6.76 17.84 36.87
N ASP A 319 -6.13 17.55 38.00
CA ASP A 319 -6.84 17.13 39.23
C ASP A 319 -7.77 18.23 39.76
N LYS A 320 -7.40 19.50 39.57
CA LYS A 320 -8.17 20.67 40.03
C LYS A 320 -9.10 21.25 38.98
N GLU A 321 -8.96 20.83 37.73
CA GLU A 321 -9.77 21.32 36.63
C GLU A 321 -11.14 20.63 36.58
N THR A 322 -12.15 21.36 36.09
CA THR A 322 -13.46 20.77 35.76
C THR A 322 -13.48 20.34 34.31
N ARG A 323 -14.49 19.56 33.93
CA ARG A 323 -14.71 19.20 32.52
C ARG A 323 -14.83 20.45 31.63
N GLU A 324 -15.56 21.46 32.09
CA GLU A 324 -15.81 22.70 31.35
C GLU A 324 -14.52 23.53 31.18
N SER A 325 -13.66 23.57 32.21
CA SER A 325 -12.39 24.29 32.11
C SER A 325 -11.40 23.59 31.18
N LEU A 326 -11.33 22.25 31.20
CA LEU A 326 -10.55 21.46 30.24
C LEU A 326 -11.05 21.63 28.81
N LEU A 327 -12.36 21.63 28.60
CA LEU A 327 -12.96 21.87 27.29
C LEU A 327 -12.61 23.27 26.76
N LYS A 328 -12.66 24.28 27.64
CA LYS A 328 -12.26 25.64 27.29
C LYS A 328 -10.76 25.73 27.00
N TYR A 329 -9.93 25.03 27.76
CA TYR A 329 -8.49 24.93 27.52
C TYR A 329 -8.22 24.33 26.13
N ALA A 330 -8.81 23.16 25.83
CA ALA A 330 -8.65 22.47 24.55
C ALA A 330 -9.07 23.35 23.37
N LYS A 331 -10.27 23.94 23.41
CA LYS A 331 -10.76 24.84 22.34
C LYS A 331 -9.87 26.06 22.12
N LYS A 332 -9.24 26.57 23.18
CA LYS A 332 -8.40 27.77 23.12
C LYS A 332 -6.98 27.46 22.64
N HIS A 333 -6.40 26.36 23.11
CA HIS A 333 -4.97 26.06 22.95
C HIS A 333 -4.68 24.96 21.93
N LEU A 334 -5.67 24.13 21.58
CA LEU A 334 -5.54 22.97 20.69
C LEU A 334 -6.64 23.02 19.60
N PRO A 335 -6.64 24.03 18.70
CA PRO A 335 -7.71 24.21 17.72
C PRO A 335 -7.85 23.07 16.71
N ASP A 336 -6.78 22.31 16.49
CA ASP A 336 -6.74 21.17 15.57
C ASP A 336 -7.17 19.84 16.24
N MET A 337 -7.38 19.84 17.57
CA MET A 337 -7.89 18.66 18.28
C MET A 337 -9.40 18.53 18.04
N GLN A 338 -9.83 17.40 17.47
CA GLN A 338 -11.25 17.14 17.27
C GLN A 338 -11.96 16.96 18.62
N ILE A 339 -13.08 17.66 18.79
CA ILE A 339 -13.95 17.57 19.96
C ILE A 339 -15.34 17.25 19.43
N LEU A 340 -15.80 16.03 19.68
CA LEU A 340 -17.07 15.46 19.23
C LEU A 340 -18.26 15.98 20.04
N GLY A 341 -18.02 16.43 21.28
CA GLY A 341 -19.03 16.95 22.19
C GLY A 341 -19.71 15.82 22.98
N GLY A 342 -19.53 15.86 24.30
CA GLY A 342 -20.07 14.85 25.22
C GLY A 342 -18.99 14.05 25.94
N GLU A 343 -17.72 14.32 25.64
CA GLU A 343 -16.56 13.73 26.30
C GLU A 343 -16.62 13.93 27.81
N THR A 344 -16.23 12.89 28.55
CA THR A 344 -16.07 12.95 30.00
C THR A 344 -14.83 13.76 30.39
N LYS A 345 -14.65 14.02 31.70
CA LYS A 345 -13.45 14.70 32.20
C LYS A 345 -12.18 13.93 31.80
N GLY A 346 -12.13 12.61 32.00
CA GLY A 346 -10.94 11.83 31.68
C GLY A 346 -10.69 11.67 30.19
N GLN A 347 -11.74 11.58 29.36
CA GLN A 347 -11.58 11.60 27.91
C GLN A 347 -10.94 12.92 27.43
N LEU A 348 -11.32 14.06 28.00
CA LEU A 348 -10.66 15.34 27.70
C LEU A 348 -9.20 15.37 28.16
N ILE A 349 -8.90 14.84 29.36
CA ILE A 349 -7.51 14.74 29.86
C ILE A 349 -6.66 13.92 28.90
N PHE A 350 -7.14 12.74 28.50
CA PHE A 350 -6.43 11.86 27.57
C PHE A 350 -6.27 12.49 26.19
N ASN A 351 -7.32 13.07 25.62
CA ASN A 351 -7.25 13.73 24.30
C ASN A 351 -6.23 14.89 24.31
N ILE A 352 -6.19 15.69 25.38
CA ILE A 352 -5.18 16.75 25.56
C ILE A 352 -3.78 16.15 25.65
N PHE A 353 -3.61 15.09 26.43
CA PHE A 353 -2.34 14.38 26.55
C PHE A 353 -1.86 13.86 25.19
N ASP A 354 -2.66 13.06 24.50
CA ASP A 354 -2.33 12.41 23.23
C ASP A 354 -1.95 13.43 22.14
N HIS A 355 -2.65 14.56 22.10
CA HIS A 355 -2.36 15.62 21.13
C HIS A 355 -1.05 16.38 21.42
N THR A 356 -0.58 16.43 22.67
CA THR A 356 0.48 17.37 23.09
C THR A 356 1.77 16.73 23.59
N ILE A 357 1.68 15.65 24.36
CA ILE A 357 2.81 15.09 25.12
C ILE A 357 3.62 14.07 24.32
N PRO A 358 3.04 13.07 23.60
CA PRO A 358 3.77 11.98 22.97
C PRO A 358 4.98 12.43 22.14
N LYS A 359 4.82 13.43 21.27
CA LYS A 359 5.91 13.94 20.40
C LYS A 359 7.13 14.47 21.17
N THR A 360 6.97 14.80 22.45
CA THR A 360 8.05 15.27 23.33
C THR A 360 8.83 14.14 24.01
N LEU A 361 8.29 12.92 24.03
CA LEU A 361 8.84 11.75 24.72
C LEU A 361 9.88 11.03 23.85
N ILE A 362 11.03 11.68 23.62
CA ILE A 362 12.08 11.14 22.75
C ILE A 362 12.83 9.98 23.41
N ALA A 363 13.23 10.15 24.67
CA ALA A 363 13.84 9.06 25.44
C ALA A 363 12.76 8.04 25.87
N PRO A 364 13.11 6.76 26.01
CA PRO A 364 12.18 5.75 26.51
C PRO A 364 11.57 6.17 27.84
N THR A 365 10.25 6.20 27.93
CA THR A 365 9.51 6.72 29.08
C THR A 365 8.23 5.91 29.27
N TRP A 366 7.91 5.57 30.51
CA TRP A 366 6.60 5.05 30.89
C TRP A 366 5.72 6.21 31.34
N ILE A 367 4.57 6.38 30.71
CA ILE A 367 3.50 7.23 31.23
C ILE A 367 2.57 6.35 32.05
N ILE A 368 2.29 6.74 33.29
CA ILE A 368 1.51 5.94 34.24
C ILE A 368 0.33 6.74 34.78
N ASP A 369 -0.63 6.01 35.32
CA ASP A 369 -1.83 6.49 35.97
C ASP A 369 -2.75 7.24 34.99
N TYR A 370 -3.73 6.51 34.45
CA TYR A 370 -4.68 7.02 33.45
C TYR A 370 -6.04 7.32 34.09
N PRO A 371 -6.88 8.18 33.50
CA PRO A 371 -8.23 8.40 33.98
C PRO A 371 -9.05 7.10 33.97
N GLU A 372 -9.85 6.91 35.02
CA GLU A 372 -10.63 5.68 35.22
C GLU A 372 -11.72 5.46 34.17
N ASP A 373 -12.37 6.54 33.72
CA ASP A 373 -13.49 6.51 32.77
C ASP A 373 -13.10 6.10 31.33
N ILE A 374 -11.80 6.08 31.00
CA ILE A 374 -11.29 5.60 29.71
C ILE A 374 -10.58 4.23 29.81
N SER A 375 -10.56 3.62 31.00
CA SER A 375 -9.77 2.42 31.29
C SER A 375 -10.63 1.31 31.93
N PRO A 376 -11.61 0.75 31.20
CA PRO A 376 -12.65 -0.12 31.75
C PRO A 376 -12.14 -1.45 32.32
N LEU A 377 -10.97 -1.92 31.91
CA LEU A 377 -10.39 -3.20 32.38
C LEU A 377 -9.29 -3.00 33.45
N ALA A 378 -8.85 -1.76 33.66
CA ALA A 378 -7.78 -1.45 34.61
C ALA A 378 -8.30 -1.29 36.04
N LYS A 379 -7.53 -1.76 37.01
CA LYS A 379 -7.82 -1.63 38.43
C LYS A 379 -7.75 -0.17 38.87
N THR A 380 -8.74 0.26 39.66
CA THR A 380 -8.74 1.60 40.28
C THR A 380 -7.46 1.79 41.10
N HIS A 381 -6.90 3.00 41.01
CA HIS A 381 -5.63 3.30 41.66
C HIS A 381 -5.75 3.26 43.18
N ARG A 382 -4.84 2.54 43.85
CA ARG A 382 -4.91 2.26 45.30
C ARG A 382 -4.93 3.50 46.21
N SER A 383 -4.47 4.65 45.73
CA SER A 383 -4.38 5.90 46.50
C SER A 383 -4.83 7.18 45.78
N LYS A 384 -5.33 7.08 44.54
CA LYS A 384 -5.66 8.26 43.69
C LYS A 384 -7.06 8.10 43.11
N PRO A 385 -8.11 8.60 43.78
CA PRO A 385 -9.48 8.51 43.28
C PRO A 385 -9.63 9.10 41.87
N GLY A 386 -10.37 8.42 40.99
CA GLY A 386 -10.59 8.83 39.60
C GLY A 386 -9.48 8.44 38.61
N TRP A 387 -8.43 7.76 39.08
CA TRP A 387 -7.31 7.25 38.29
C TRP A 387 -7.23 5.72 38.39
N VAL A 388 -6.56 5.07 37.44
CA VAL A 388 -6.29 3.62 37.40
C VAL A 388 -4.80 3.30 37.31
N GLU A 389 -4.41 2.10 37.73
CA GLU A 389 -3.05 1.57 37.58
C GLU A 389 -2.79 1.05 36.15
N ARG A 390 -2.78 1.97 35.18
CA ARG A 390 -2.47 1.72 33.76
C ARG A 390 -1.19 2.44 33.35
N PHE A 391 -0.50 1.92 32.34
CA PHE A 391 0.67 2.56 31.75
C PHE A 391 0.74 2.36 30.24
N GLU A 392 1.38 3.31 29.56
CA GLU A 392 1.82 3.17 28.17
C GLU A 392 3.33 3.48 28.07
N GLY A 393 4.03 2.73 27.23
CA GLY A 393 5.44 2.94 26.93
C GLY A 393 5.65 3.81 25.71
N TYR A 394 6.53 4.80 25.79
CA TYR A 394 6.85 5.70 24.67
C TYR A 394 8.34 5.73 24.37
N ILE A 395 8.71 5.61 23.09
CA ILE A 395 10.09 5.77 22.60
C ILE A 395 10.09 6.57 21.31
N GLY A 396 10.92 7.61 21.23
CA GLY A 396 10.98 8.47 20.03
C GLY A 396 9.66 9.18 19.72
N GLY A 397 8.81 9.35 20.73
CA GLY A 397 7.48 9.95 20.64
C GLY A 397 6.39 9.04 20.05
N LYS A 398 6.58 7.72 20.09
CA LYS A 398 5.61 6.73 19.63
C LYS A 398 5.32 5.75 20.77
N GLU A 399 4.06 5.37 20.91
CA GLU A 399 3.60 4.31 21.82
C GLU A 399 4.14 2.95 21.36
N VAL A 400 4.61 2.13 22.29
CA VAL A 400 5.20 0.81 22.01
C VAL A 400 4.58 -0.34 22.81
N ALA A 401 3.80 -0.04 23.84
CA ALA A 401 3.14 -1.03 24.70
C ALA A 401 2.06 -0.36 25.57
N ASP A 402 1.01 -1.11 25.93
CA ASP A 402 -0.05 -0.69 26.86
C ASP A 402 -0.38 -1.85 27.81
N GLY A 403 -0.53 -1.55 29.10
CA GLY A 403 -0.78 -2.55 30.14
C GLY A 403 -1.23 -1.94 31.46
N TRP A 404 -1.65 -2.79 32.40
CA TRP A 404 -2.25 -2.35 33.66
C TRP A 404 -2.21 -3.42 34.75
N SER A 405 -2.50 -3.00 35.99
CA SER A 405 -2.97 -3.90 37.04
C SER A 405 -4.41 -4.29 36.70
N GLU A 406 -4.71 -5.59 36.62
CA GLU A 406 -6.01 -6.07 36.16
C GLU A 406 -7.11 -5.84 37.19
N LEU A 407 -8.31 -5.49 36.71
CA LEU A 407 -9.49 -5.52 37.54
C LEU A 407 -9.85 -6.97 37.88
N THR A 408 -9.86 -7.28 39.18
CA THR A 408 -10.11 -8.64 39.71
C THR A 408 -11.41 -8.73 40.51
N ASP A 409 -12.14 -7.62 40.65
CA ASP A 409 -13.40 -7.57 41.38
C ASP A 409 -14.56 -7.88 40.42
N PRO A 410 -15.25 -9.03 40.56
CA PRO A 410 -16.32 -9.43 39.64
C PRO A 410 -17.55 -8.51 39.70
N VAL A 411 -17.81 -7.88 40.85
CA VAL A 411 -18.96 -6.96 41.02
C VAL A 411 -18.72 -5.68 40.23
N ILE A 412 -17.51 -5.13 40.35
CA ILE A 412 -17.12 -3.94 39.57
C ILE A 412 -17.02 -4.28 38.09
N GLN A 413 -16.45 -5.42 37.72
CA GLN A 413 -16.33 -5.83 36.32
C GLN A 413 -17.70 -5.97 35.65
N ARG A 414 -18.67 -6.58 36.33
CA ARG A 414 -20.07 -6.67 35.86
C ARG A 414 -20.68 -5.29 35.65
N ALA A 415 -20.49 -4.37 36.60
CA ALA A 415 -20.99 -3.01 36.48
C ALA A 415 -20.39 -2.27 35.28
N ARG A 416 -19.09 -2.48 35.00
CA ARG A 416 -18.41 -1.90 33.84
C ARG A 416 -18.90 -2.49 32.51
N PHE A 417 -19.01 -3.82 32.40
CA PHE A 417 -19.61 -4.44 31.20
C PHE A 417 -21.04 -3.94 30.95
N THR A 418 -21.86 -3.88 32.00
CA THR A 418 -23.24 -3.40 31.88
C THR A 418 -23.29 -1.93 31.44
N ALA A 419 -22.40 -1.09 31.96
CA ALA A 419 -22.31 0.31 31.56
C ALA A 419 -21.87 0.47 30.10
N ASP A 420 -20.88 -0.31 29.65
CA ASP A 420 -20.40 -0.29 28.26
C ASP A 420 -21.45 -0.80 27.28
N THR A 421 -22.19 -1.87 27.60
CA THR A 421 -23.31 -2.37 26.79
C THR A 421 -24.47 -1.37 26.72
N ASN A 422 -24.76 -0.65 27.82
CA ASN A 422 -25.89 0.29 27.90
C ASN A 422 -25.58 1.69 27.37
N ALA A 423 -24.31 2.09 27.30
CA ALA A 423 -23.92 3.36 26.74
C ALA A 423 -24.41 3.41 25.27
N GLU A 424 -25.38 4.28 24.98
CA GLU A 424 -25.88 4.57 23.64
C GLU A 424 -24.79 5.26 22.79
N ARG A 425 -23.68 4.57 22.53
CA ARG A 425 -22.72 4.99 21.52
C ARG A 425 -23.41 4.89 20.16
N LYS A 426 -23.15 5.86 19.29
CA LYS A 426 -23.50 5.73 17.86
C LYS A 426 -22.86 4.48 17.22
N ASP A 427 -21.87 3.90 17.90
CA ASP A 427 -21.05 2.77 17.47
C ASP A 427 -21.34 1.49 18.30
N LYS A 428 -22.61 1.05 18.31
CA LYS A 428 -23.03 -0.21 19.00
C LYS A 428 -22.25 -1.46 18.57
N GLU A 429 -21.61 -1.42 17.40
CA GLU A 429 -20.90 -2.57 16.82
C GLU A 429 -19.56 -2.88 17.52
N GLU A 430 -18.98 -1.94 18.28
CA GLU A 430 -17.67 -2.09 18.93
C GLU A 430 -17.76 -2.34 20.46
N ALA A 431 -18.96 -2.25 21.04
CA ALA A 431 -19.15 -2.40 22.48
C ALA A 431 -18.89 -3.85 22.93
N GLN A 432 -18.26 -3.99 24.11
CA GLN A 432 -18.14 -5.28 24.78
C GLN A 432 -19.50 -5.77 25.28
N HIS A 433 -19.69 -7.08 25.17
CA HIS A 433 -20.83 -7.79 25.75
C HIS A 433 -20.52 -8.27 27.15
N VAL A 434 -21.57 -8.48 27.94
CA VAL A 434 -21.46 -9.12 29.26
C VAL A 434 -21.12 -10.60 29.06
N ASP A 435 -19.87 -10.97 29.34
CA ASP A 435 -19.42 -12.37 29.36
C ASP A 435 -19.68 -12.99 30.74
N GLU A 436 -20.81 -13.69 30.87
CA GLU A 436 -21.22 -14.33 32.13
C GLU A 436 -20.28 -15.46 32.56
N ASP A 437 -19.68 -16.18 31.63
CA ASP A 437 -18.72 -17.25 31.94
C ASP A 437 -17.41 -16.65 32.50
N PHE A 438 -16.95 -15.53 31.94
CA PHE A 438 -15.80 -14.81 32.47
C PHE A 438 -16.05 -14.27 33.88
N LEU A 439 -17.22 -13.67 34.11
CA LEU A 439 -17.60 -13.18 35.45
C LEU A 439 -17.67 -14.34 36.45
N MET A 440 -18.24 -15.49 36.06
CA MET A 440 -18.26 -16.69 36.90
C MET A 440 -16.84 -17.19 37.23
N ALA A 441 -15.92 -17.16 36.26
CA ALA A 441 -14.52 -17.49 36.52
C ALA A 441 -13.89 -16.52 37.55
N MET A 442 -14.14 -15.22 37.44
CA MET A 442 -13.68 -14.25 38.43
C MET A 442 -14.28 -14.50 39.82
N GLU A 443 -15.56 -14.89 39.89
CA GLU A 443 -16.27 -15.24 41.14
C GLU A 443 -15.70 -16.48 41.82
N HIS A 444 -15.07 -17.40 41.08
CA HIS A 444 -14.28 -18.51 41.64
C HIS A 444 -12.96 -18.08 42.27
N GLY A 445 -12.56 -16.82 42.11
CA GLY A 445 -11.39 -16.22 42.73
C GLY A 445 -10.28 -15.96 41.72
N MET A 446 -10.17 -14.71 41.29
CA MET A 446 -9.05 -14.22 40.49
C MET A 446 -7.97 -13.61 41.40
N PRO A 447 -6.72 -14.10 41.40
CA PRO A 447 -5.65 -13.47 42.18
C PRO A 447 -5.36 -12.07 41.66
N PRO A 448 -4.76 -11.16 42.46
CA PRO A 448 -4.22 -9.92 41.90
C PRO A 448 -3.25 -10.26 40.77
N LEU A 449 -3.31 -9.57 39.65
CA LEU A 449 -2.45 -9.83 38.49
C LEU A 449 -2.22 -8.55 37.70
N GLY A 450 -1.16 -8.56 36.90
CA GLY A 450 -0.87 -7.52 35.92
C GLY A 450 -0.79 -8.12 34.51
N GLY A 451 -1.25 -7.33 33.52
CA GLY A 451 -1.28 -7.72 32.12
C GLY A 451 -0.80 -6.61 31.19
N ILE A 452 -0.47 -6.98 29.95
CA ILE A 452 0.02 -6.08 28.91
C ILE A 452 -0.16 -6.71 27.54
N GLY A 453 -0.49 -5.87 26.56
CA GLY A 453 -0.52 -6.22 25.14
C GLY A 453 0.57 -5.48 24.37
N ILE A 454 1.28 -6.20 23.48
CA ILE A 454 2.23 -5.60 22.52
C ILE A 454 1.93 -6.11 21.12
N GLY A 455 1.61 -5.20 20.19
CA GLY A 455 1.50 -5.56 18.78
C GLY A 455 2.86 -5.95 18.20
N ILE A 456 3.03 -7.22 17.80
CA ILE A 456 4.26 -7.73 17.18
C ILE A 456 4.54 -7.03 15.84
N ASP A 457 3.49 -6.65 15.11
CA ASP A 457 3.63 -5.84 13.89
C ASP A 457 4.23 -4.46 14.19
N ARG A 458 3.71 -3.75 15.19
CA ARG A 458 4.25 -2.46 15.64
C ARG A 458 5.66 -2.60 16.21
N LEU A 459 5.93 -3.68 16.96
CA LEU A 459 7.27 -4.03 17.43
C LEU A 459 8.23 -4.23 16.25
N THR A 460 7.79 -4.91 15.18
CA THR A 460 8.60 -5.09 13.97
C THR A 460 8.84 -3.77 13.24
N MET A 461 7.81 -2.93 13.12
CA MET A 461 7.92 -1.57 12.56
C MET A 461 8.98 -0.77 13.29
N PHE A 462 8.94 -0.79 14.62
CA PHE A 462 9.86 -0.12 15.50
C PHE A 462 11.30 -0.62 15.33
N PHE A 463 11.51 -1.94 15.45
CA PHE A 463 12.82 -2.57 15.29
C PHE A 463 13.32 -2.61 13.85
N THR A 464 12.57 -2.12 12.86
CA THR A 464 13.06 -2.01 11.47
C THR A 464 13.02 -0.57 10.94
N ASN A 465 12.64 0.40 11.78
CA ASN A 465 12.44 1.79 11.42
C ASN A 465 11.53 1.97 10.18
N ARG A 466 10.36 1.32 10.22
CA ARG A 466 9.35 1.36 9.14
C ARG A 466 7.98 1.64 9.72
N TRP A 467 7.35 2.72 9.27
CA TRP A 467 6.10 3.22 9.85
C TRP A 467 4.85 2.91 9.02
N ALA A 468 4.87 1.78 8.32
CA ALA A 468 3.71 1.26 7.62
C ALA A 468 3.59 -0.25 7.88
N ILE A 469 2.45 -0.69 8.42
CA ILE A 469 2.23 -2.10 8.80
C ILE A 469 2.38 -3.05 7.60
N LYS A 470 1.99 -2.62 6.39
CA LYS A 470 2.16 -3.37 5.14
C LYS A 470 3.62 -3.68 4.78
N GLU A 471 4.58 -2.93 5.33
CA GLU A 471 6.00 -3.15 5.12
C GLU A 471 6.58 -4.25 6.03
N VAL A 472 5.83 -4.70 7.04
CA VAL A 472 6.24 -5.72 8.02
C VAL A 472 5.32 -6.95 8.06
N VAL A 473 4.27 -6.96 7.24
CA VAL A 473 3.40 -8.11 6.98
C VAL A 473 3.76 -8.73 5.62
N LEU A 474 4.00 -10.04 5.57
CA LEU A 474 4.41 -10.75 4.35
C LEU A 474 3.35 -10.59 3.25
N PHE A 475 2.10 -10.90 3.58
CA PHE A 475 0.97 -10.85 2.66
C PHE A 475 -0.12 -9.94 3.23
N PRO A 476 0.00 -8.61 3.08
CA PRO A 476 -1.04 -7.72 3.56
C PRO A 476 -2.33 -7.93 2.75
N THR A 477 -3.48 -7.97 3.43
CA THR A 477 -4.81 -7.74 2.87
C THR A 477 -4.83 -6.48 2.01
N LEU A 478 -5.17 -6.66 0.74
CA LEU A 478 -5.33 -5.60 -0.24
C LEU A 478 -6.74 -5.67 -0.81
N LYS A 479 -7.25 -4.53 -1.26
CA LYS A 479 -8.50 -4.50 -2.01
C LYS A 479 -8.37 -5.44 -3.21
N VAL A 480 -9.30 -6.38 -3.32
CA VAL A 480 -9.36 -7.31 -4.46
C VAL A 480 -9.51 -6.48 -5.73
N GLU A 481 -8.63 -6.70 -6.69
CA GLU A 481 -8.83 -6.22 -8.04
C GLU A 481 -10.02 -7.02 -8.59
N LYS A 482 -11.10 -6.33 -9.00
CA LYS A 482 -12.18 -7.02 -9.74
C LYS A 482 -11.51 -7.77 -10.90
N PRO A 483 -11.77 -9.08 -11.09
CA PRO A 483 -11.08 -9.83 -12.11
C PRO A 483 -11.34 -9.19 -13.47
N ALA A 484 -10.31 -8.56 -14.03
CA ALA A 484 -10.27 -8.26 -15.44
C ALA A 484 -10.35 -9.61 -16.16
N ALA A 485 -11.27 -9.73 -17.12
CA ALA A 485 -11.24 -10.86 -18.05
C ALA A 485 -9.81 -11.00 -18.57
N ARG A 486 -9.25 -12.21 -18.43
CA ARG A 486 -7.86 -12.53 -18.80
C ARG A 486 -7.55 -11.96 -20.19
N ALA A 487 -6.60 -11.02 -20.24
CA ALA A 487 -5.80 -10.72 -21.40
C ALA A 487 -4.36 -10.51 -20.94
N ASP A 488 -3.44 -11.10 -21.68
CA ASP A 488 -2.01 -11.13 -21.42
C ASP A 488 -1.36 -9.71 -21.47
N GLY A 489 -0.24 -9.55 -20.78
CA GLY A 489 0.65 -8.39 -20.89
C GLY A 489 0.52 -7.40 -19.72
N GLY A 490 1.57 -7.29 -18.89
CA GLY A 490 1.56 -6.50 -17.68
C GLY A 490 1.76 -5.00 -17.91
N VAL A 491 0.97 -4.17 -17.21
CA VAL A 491 1.33 -2.86 -16.67
C VAL A 491 0.50 -2.63 -15.40
N ALA A 492 1.09 -2.00 -14.39
CA ALA A 492 0.50 -1.68 -13.08
C ALA A 492 -0.95 -1.16 -13.16
N SER A 493 -1.84 -1.75 -12.37
CA SER A 493 -3.20 -1.27 -12.13
C SER A 493 -3.14 -0.04 -11.23
N LEU A 494 -3.39 1.14 -11.80
CA LEU A 494 -3.37 2.43 -11.11
C LEU A 494 -4.77 2.79 -10.59
N LYS A 495 -4.81 3.46 -9.42
CA LYS A 495 -6.01 3.90 -8.71
C LYS A 495 -6.80 4.97 -9.48
N THR A 496 -8.12 4.99 -9.27
CA THR A 496 -8.99 6.15 -9.54
C THR A 496 -8.43 7.37 -8.81
N PRO A 497 -8.09 8.48 -9.50
CA PRO A 497 -7.41 9.58 -8.85
C PRO A 497 -8.40 10.44 -8.05
N GLU A 498 -8.05 10.78 -6.80
CA GLU A 498 -8.84 11.64 -5.89
C GLU A 498 -9.03 13.09 -6.41
N ILE A 499 -8.50 13.38 -7.60
CA ILE A 499 -8.50 14.72 -8.23
C ILE A 499 -9.65 14.95 -9.22
N PHE A 500 -10.37 13.90 -9.63
CA PHE A 500 -11.42 13.99 -10.65
C PHE A 500 -12.66 13.16 -10.29
N SER A 501 -13.83 13.70 -10.56
CA SER A 501 -15.12 13.01 -10.35
C SER A 501 -16.10 13.29 -11.48
N ILE A 502 -17.10 12.40 -11.64
CA ILE A 502 -18.24 12.62 -12.53
C ILE A 502 -19.45 12.85 -11.64
N SER A 503 -20.12 13.99 -11.81
CA SER A 503 -21.28 14.32 -10.97
C SER A 503 -22.38 13.26 -11.09
N ARG A 504 -23.13 13.05 -10.01
CA ARG A 504 -24.22 12.06 -9.97
C ARG A 504 -25.23 12.24 -11.11
N LYS A 505 -25.63 13.48 -11.38
CA LYS A 505 -26.60 13.80 -12.46
C LYS A 505 -26.06 13.40 -13.84
N VAL A 506 -24.77 13.60 -14.09
CA VAL A 506 -24.12 13.15 -15.34
C VAL A 506 -24.08 11.63 -15.40
N SER A 507 -23.73 10.99 -14.30
CA SER A 507 -23.67 9.53 -14.21
C SER A 507 -25.03 8.86 -14.46
N GLU A 508 -26.11 9.45 -13.94
CA GLU A 508 -27.48 9.01 -14.18
C GLU A 508 -27.93 9.24 -15.64
N THR A 509 -27.43 10.32 -16.28
CA THR A 509 -27.82 10.68 -17.66
C THR A 509 -27.02 9.90 -18.71
N PHE A 510 -25.74 9.64 -18.44
CA PHE A 510 -24.79 9.02 -19.36
C PHE A 510 -24.02 7.90 -18.65
N SER A 511 -24.70 6.81 -18.30
CA SER A 511 -24.12 5.68 -17.56
C SER A 511 -22.93 5.00 -18.26
N SER A 512 -22.83 5.10 -19.59
CA SER A 512 -21.70 4.61 -20.39
C SER A 512 -20.48 5.54 -20.41
N LEU A 513 -20.56 6.72 -19.76
CA LEU A 513 -19.52 7.73 -19.84
C LEU A 513 -18.28 7.29 -19.04
N SER A 514 -17.11 7.53 -19.63
CA SER A 514 -15.82 7.32 -19.00
C SER A 514 -14.86 8.42 -19.37
N VAL A 515 -14.05 8.85 -18.42
CA VAL A 515 -13.06 9.91 -18.61
C VAL A 515 -11.70 9.42 -18.15
N GLY A 516 -10.74 9.43 -19.06
CA GLY A 516 -9.34 9.25 -18.74
C GLY A 516 -8.75 10.57 -18.27
N VAL A 517 -8.02 10.56 -17.15
CA VAL A 517 -7.29 11.73 -16.67
C VAL A 517 -5.83 11.40 -16.42
N ALA A 518 -4.92 12.31 -16.74
CA ALA A 518 -3.50 12.16 -16.43
C ALA A 518 -2.83 13.49 -16.05
N ILE A 519 -1.81 13.42 -15.21
CA ILE A 519 -0.93 14.54 -14.89
C ILE A 519 0.47 14.25 -15.44
N ILE A 520 1.01 15.17 -16.26
CA ILE A 520 2.39 15.12 -16.75
C ILE A 520 3.14 16.33 -16.20
N LYS A 521 4.21 16.11 -15.43
CA LYS A 521 5.02 17.20 -14.87
C LYS A 521 6.35 17.37 -15.59
N ASN A 522 6.88 18.59 -15.53
CA ASN A 522 8.18 18.97 -16.08
C ASN A 522 8.27 18.82 -17.60
N VAL A 523 7.22 19.21 -18.33
CA VAL A 523 7.25 19.28 -19.80
C VAL A 523 7.98 20.52 -20.30
N SER A 524 8.51 20.44 -21.51
CA SER A 524 9.11 21.52 -22.26
C SER A 524 8.38 21.67 -23.60
N ILE A 525 7.46 22.61 -23.66
CA ILE A 525 6.61 22.84 -24.84
C ILE A 525 7.25 23.91 -25.71
N THR A 526 7.42 23.58 -27.00
CA THR A 526 7.87 24.52 -28.03
C THR A 526 6.80 24.70 -29.11
N LYS A 527 6.94 25.75 -29.92
CA LYS A 527 6.06 26.02 -31.08
C LYS A 527 5.97 24.88 -32.08
N SER A 528 7.10 24.20 -32.34
CA SER A 528 7.17 23.08 -33.26
C SER A 528 8.36 22.16 -32.92
N HIS A 529 8.31 20.93 -33.42
CA HIS A 529 9.39 19.95 -33.32
C HIS A 529 9.59 19.25 -34.68
N PRO A 530 10.80 19.24 -35.28
CA PRO A 530 11.01 18.74 -36.64
C PRO A 530 10.54 17.30 -36.86
N GLU A 531 10.74 16.42 -35.87
CA GLU A 531 10.27 15.03 -35.97
C GLU A 531 8.75 14.88 -35.80
N LEU A 532 8.10 15.81 -35.10
CA LEU A 532 6.64 15.82 -34.97
C LEU A 532 6.00 16.29 -36.29
N GLU A 533 6.59 17.29 -36.95
CA GLU A 533 6.13 17.74 -38.27
C GLU A 533 6.25 16.63 -39.33
N LYS A 534 7.36 15.89 -39.34
CA LYS A 534 7.50 14.70 -40.22
C LYS A 534 6.44 13.62 -39.92
N GLU A 535 6.12 13.41 -38.64
CA GLU A 535 5.08 12.45 -38.25
C GLU A 535 3.68 12.94 -38.67
N LYS A 536 3.41 14.25 -38.57
CA LYS A 536 2.18 14.88 -39.07
C LYS A 536 2.02 14.67 -40.57
N GLU A 537 3.05 14.94 -41.36
CA GLU A 537 3.04 14.70 -42.82
C GLU A 537 2.76 13.24 -43.15
N LYS A 538 3.38 12.29 -42.43
CA LYS A 538 3.14 10.85 -42.63
C LYS A 538 1.69 10.46 -42.32
N VAL A 539 1.13 10.96 -41.23
CA VAL A 539 -0.27 10.70 -40.86
C VAL A 539 -1.22 11.30 -41.89
N LEU A 540 -0.97 12.52 -42.35
CA LEU A 540 -1.73 13.16 -43.42
C LEU A 540 -1.71 12.32 -44.71
N GLY A 541 -0.53 11.85 -45.11
CA GLY A 541 -0.37 10.96 -46.27
C GLY A 541 -1.16 9.65 -46.14
N SER A 542 -1.22 9.06 -44.93
CA SER A 542 -2.02 7.84 -44.69
C SER A 542 -3.54 8.05 -44.79
N MET A 543 -4.00 9.30 -44.83
CA MET A 543 -5.41 9.68 -44.84
C MET A 543 -5.86 10.37 -46.14
N GLU A 544 -5.06 10.32 -47.22
CA GLU A 544 -5.37 11.00 -48.50
C GLU A 544 -6.71 10.59 -49.14
N GLY A 545 -7.27 9.44 -48.78
CA GLY A 545 -8.58 8.96 -49.25
C GLY A 545 -9.76 9.21 -48.32
N LEU A 546 -9.58 9.91 -47.18
CA LEU A 546 -10.64 10.13 -46.21
C LEU A 546 -11.70 11.10 -46.77
N THR A 547 -12.93 10.63 -46.94
CA THR A 547 -14.08 11.46 -47.37
C THR A 547 -14.94 11.86 -46.18
N THR A 548 -15.73 12.93 -46.36
CA THR A 548 -16.71 13.39 -45.36
C THR A 548 -17.80 12.38 -45.07
N ASP A 549 -18.12 11.52 -46.05
CA ASP A 549 -19.10 10.46 -45.90
C ASP A 549 -18.55 9.31 -45.07
N ALA A 550 -17.28 8.95 -45.26
CA ALA A 550 -16.61 7.96 -44.43
C ALA A 550 -16.57 8.38 -42.95
N ILE A 551 -16.34 9.67 -42.68
CA ILE A 551 -16.35 10.23 -41.32
C ILE A 551 -17.73 10.06 -40.66
N ASN A 552 -18.82 10.22 -41.41
CA ASN A 552 -20.19 10.09 -40.90
C ASN A 552 -20.51 8.67 -40.40
N ALA A 553 -19.78 7.66 -40.87
CA ALA A 553 -20.00 6.25 -40.53
C ALA A 553 -19.16 5.77 -39.33
N PHE A 554 -18.23 6.59 -38.79
CA PHE A 554 -17.39 6.17 -37.69
C PHE A 554 -18.19 6.05 -36.38
N PRO A 555 -18.13 4.89 -35.68
CA PRO A 555 -18.86 4.70 -34.41
C PRO A 555 -18.52 5.74 -33.35
N GLU A 556 -17.25 6.15 -33.25
CA GLU A 556 -16.82 7.16 -32.30
C GLU A 556 -17.47 8.52 -32.58
N ILE A 557 -17.57 8.91 -33.86
CA ILE A 557 -18.21 10.17 -34.28
C ILE A 557 -19.72 10.14 -34.03
N LEU A 558 -20.37 9.01 -34.30
CA LEU A 558 -21.78 8.82 -34.01
C LEU A 558 -22.07 8.92 -32.49
N SER A 559 -21.16 8.38 -31.65
CA SER A 559 -21.24 8.49 -30.19
C SER A 559 -21.21 9.95 -29.72
N TYR A 560 -20.27 10.77 -30.22
CA TYR A 560 -20.23 12.19 -29.87
C TYR A 560 -21.43 12.97 -30.38
N ARG A 561 -21.92 12.69 -31.61
CA ARG A 561 -23.14 13.34 -32.11
C ARG A 561 -24.36 13.01 -31.27
N LYS A 562 -24.47 11.76 -30.81
CA LYS A 562 -25.54 11.34 -29.87
C LYS A 562 -25.46 12.11 -28.55
N LEU A 563 -24.25 12.34 -28.03
CA LEU A 563 -24.03 13.16 -26.84
C LEU A 563 -24.46 14.62 -27.09
N TYR A 564 -24.02 15.22 -28.20
CA TYR A 564 -24.37 16.59 -28.58
C TYR A 564 -25.88 16.77 -28.72
N LYS A 565 -26.56 15.82 -29.35
CA LYS A 565 -28.02 15.79 -29.43
C LYS A 565 -28.67 15.78 -28.05
N ALA A 566 -28.15 15.00 -27.11
CA ALA A 566 -28.67 14.92 -25.74
C ALA A 566 -28.45 16.24 -24.96
N MET A 567 -27.36 16.96 -25.23
CA MET A 567 -27.12 18.31 -24.71
C MET A 567 -27.94 19.40 -25.40
N GLY A 568 -28.69 19.08 -26.46
CA GLY A 568 -29.43 20.06 -27.26
C GLY A 568 -28.54 20.89 -28.19
N ILE A 569 -27.34 20.39 -28.51
CA ILE A 569 -26.38 21.03 -29.39
C ILE A 569 -26.56 20.48 -30.80
N ASP A 570 -26.76 21.39 -31.76
CA ASP A 570 -26.69 21.06 -33.18
C ASP A 570 -25.24 20.82 -33.60
N TRP A 571 -24.89 19.57 -33.88
CA TRP A 571 -23.52 19.21 -34.27
C TRP A 571 -23.14 19.70 -35.67
N HIS A 572 -24.10 20.17 -36.49
CA HIS A 572 -23.79 20.77 -37.79
C HIS A 572 -23.15 22.15 -37.63
N SER A 573 -23.60 22.92 -36.64
CA SER A 573 -23.02 24.22 -36.27
C SER A 573 -21.82 24.09 -35.32
N ARG A 574 -21.88 23.19 -34.32
CA ARG A 574 -20.79 22.94 -33.36
C ARG A 574 -20.34 21.48 -33.40
N ARG A 575 -19.26 21.19 -34.11
CA ARG A 575 -18.78 19.81 -34.30
C ARG A 575 -17.94 19.31 -33.13
N PRO A 576 -18.08 18.04 -32.70
CA PRO A 576 -17.15 17.40 -31.78
C PRO A 576 -15.70 17.49 -32.26
N SER A 577 -14.74 17.60 -31.33
CA SER A 577 -13.33 17.83 -31.64
C SER A 577 -12.73 16.78 -32.60
N PRO A 578 -13.00 15.46 -32.50
CA PRO A 578 -12.42 14.49 -33.43
C PRO A 578 -13.04 14.63 -34.83
N GLU A 579 -14.33 14.95 -34.92
CA GLU A 579 -15.00 15.19 -36.21
C GLU A 579 -14.45 16.44 -36.90
N ALA A 580 -14.26 17.52 -36.14
CA ALA A 580 -13.72 18.77 -36.66
C ALA A 580 -12.31 18.57 -37.27
N LEU A 581 -11.43 17.84 -36.56
CA LEU A 581 -10.09 17.51 -37.05
C LEU A 581 -10.12 16.65 -38.31
N LEU A 582 -10.88 15.55 -38.31
CA LEU A 582 -10.98 14.65 -39.46
C LEU A 582 -11.52 15.35 -40.71
N ARG A 583 -12.54 16.22 -40.55
CA ARG A 583 -13.11 16.96 -41.68
C ARG A 583 -12.16 17.97 -42.27
N ARG A 584 -11.28 18.59 -41.47
CA ARG A 584 -10.23 19.46 -42.03
C ARG A 584 -9.34 18.68 -42.99
N ILE A 585 -9.01 17.44 -42.66
CA ILE A 585 -8.18 16.59 -43.52
C ILE A 585 -8.94 16.17 -44.77
N ALA A 586 -10.18 15.71 -44.65
CA ALA A 586 -11.02 15.38 -45.79
C ALA A 586 -11.23 16.58 -46.75
N LEU A 587 -11.23 17.80 -46.22
CA LEU A 587 -11.34 19.06 -46.99
C LEU A 587 -9.98 19.64 -47.41
N LYS A 588 -8.87 18.91 -47.24
CA LYS A 588 -7.50 19.32 -47.59
C LYS A 588 -7.05 20.64 -46.94
N LYS A 589 -7.53 20.94 -45.74
CA LYS A 589 -7.18 22.15 -44.95
C LYS A 589 -6.01 21.93 -43.98
N GLY A 590 -5.45 20.72 -43.92
CA GLY A 590 -4.36 20.35 -43.00
C GLY A 590 -4.77 20.33 -41.52
N LEU A 591 -3.85 19.86 -40.67
CA LEU A 591 -3.98 19.93 -39.22
C LEU A 591 -3.72 21.35 -38.71
N TYR A 592 -4.21 21.65 -37.52
CA TYR A 592 -3.73 22.82 -36.78
C TYR A 592 -2.26 22.63 -36.41
N THR A 593 -1.53 23.74 -36.36
CA THR A 593 -0.17 23.80 -35.81
C THR A 593 -0.21 24.82 -34.69
N VAL A 594 -0.24 24.32 -33.44
CA VAL A 594 -0.43 25.16 -32.25
C VAL A 594 0.86 25.18 -31.43
N ASN A 595 1.22 24.02 -30.87
CA ASN A 595 2.46 23.78 -30.16
C ASN A 595 2.70 22.26 -30.10
N THR A 596 3.88 21.87 -29.67
CA THR A 596 4.29 20.46 -29.59
C THR A 596 3.37 19.55 -28.78
N CYS A 597 2.75 20.05 -27.70
CA CYS A 597 1.81 19.27 -26.89
C CYS A 597 0.47 19.05 -27.62
N VAL A 598 -0.12 20.14 -28.12
CA VAL A 598 -1.40 20.12 -28.82
C VAL A 598 -1.33 19.32 -30.11
N ASP A 599 -0.26 19.53 -30.87
CA ASP A 599 -0.02 18.81 -32.12
C ASP A 599 0.21 17.31 -31.87
N ALA A 600 0.90 16.94 -30.77
CA ALA A 600 1.13 15.56 -30.39
C ALA A 600 -0.16 14.81 -30.08
N TYR A 601 -1.03 15.34 -29.21
CA TYR A 601 -2.28 14.63 -28.90
C TYR A 601 -3.27 14.67 -30.07
N ASN A 602 -3.25 15.71 -30.92
CA ASN A 602 -4.11 15.77 -32.11
C ASN A 602 -3.83 14.60 -33.08
N LEU A 603 -2.58 14.14 -33.19
CA LEU A 603 -2.27 12.92 -33.96
C LEU A 603 -2.94 11.67 -33.37
N ILE A 604 -3.02 11.58 -32.05
CA ILE A 604 -3.68 10.48 -31.36
C ILE A 604 -5.19 10.54 -31.56
N VAL A 605 -5.78 11.75 -31.49
CA VAL A 605 -7.20 11.98 -31.81
C VAL A 605 -7.51 11.55 -33.25
N MET A 606 -6.65 11.90 -34.21
CA MET A 606 -6.85 11.51 -35.63
C MET A 606 -6.82 9.99 -35.83
N LYS A 607 -5.90 9.31 -35.17
CA LYS A 607 -5.76 7.85 -35.24
C LYS A 607 -6.94 7.13 -34.60
N ASN A 608 -7.32 7.55 -33.39
CA ASN A 608 -8.25 6.79 -32.55
C ASN A 608 -9.68 7.30 -32.58
N ARG A 609 -9.88 8.54 -33.06
CA ARG A 609 -11.17 9.25 -33.19
C ARG A 609 -11.84 9.55 -31.85
N VAL A 610 -11.04 9.57 -30.78
CA VAL A 610 -11.46 9.85 -29.41
C VAL A 610 -10.89 11.21 -29.00
N SER A 611 -11.73 12.03 -28.36
CA SER A 611 -11.40 13.38 -27.90
C SER A 611 -10.32 13.34 -26.82
N VAL A 612 -9.32 14.22 -26.96
CA VAL A 612 -8.24 14.45 -25.99
C VAL A 612 -8.11 15.95 -25.80
N GLY A 613 -8.05 16.41 -24.54
CA GLY A 613 -7.76 17.79 -24.17
C GLY A 613 -6.57 17.85 -23.22
N ALA A 614 -5.80 18.94 -23.30
CA ALA A 614 -4.67 19.20 -22.43
C ALA A 614 -4.79 20.60 -21.84
N PHE A 615 -4.55 20.74 -20.54
CA PHE A 615 -4.74 21.96 -19.78
C PHE A 615 -3.49 22.25 -18.95
N ASP A 616 -3.19 23.52 -18.73
CA ASP A 616 -2.12 23.94 -17.81
C ASP A 616 -2.50 23.58 -16.37
N LEU A 617 -1.82 22.58 -15.80
CA LEU A 617 -2.08 22.08 -14.45
C LEU A 617 -1.92 23.18 -13.40
N ASP A 618 -0.99 24.10 -13.60
CA ASP A 618 -0.70 25.17 -12.63
C ASP A 618 -1.83 26.22 -12.58
N LYS A 619 -2.80 26.11 -13.50
CA LYS A 619 -4.01 26.92 -13.57
C LYS A 619 -5.28 26.14 -13.18
N ILE A 620 -5.17 24.86 -12.84
CA ILE A 620 -6.28 23.99 -12.42
C ILE A 620 -6.34 23.92 -10.89
N SER A 621 -7.54 24.11 -10.32
CA SER A 621 -7.77 24.00 -8.87
C SER A 621 -8.60 22.76 -8.53
N PHE A 622 -7.95 21.73 -8.02
CA PHE A 622 -8.59 20.45 -7.66
C PHE A 622 -9.53 20.55 -6.44
N PRO A 623 -10.54 19.66 -6.30
CA PRO A 623 -10.88 18.60 -7.25
C PRO A 623 -11.57 19.15 -8.50
N THR A 624 -11.40 18.44 -9.61
CA THR A 624 -12.12 18.69 -10.86
C THR A 624 -13.34 17.77 -10.93
N GLU A 625 -14.38 18.24 -11.61
CA GLU A 625 -15.63 17.50 -11.76
C GLU A 625 -16.20 17.70 -13.17
N LEU A 626 -16.65 16.60 -13.78
CA LEU A 626 -17.51 16.65 -14.96
C LEU A 626 -18.97 16.77 -14.53
N ARG A 627 -19.58 17.91 -14.86
CA ARG A 627 -20.96 18.20 -14.47
C ARG A 627 -21.70 19.05 -15.49
N PHE A 628 -23.03 19.08 -15.37
CA PHE A 628 -23.83 20.07 -16.06
C PHE A 628 -23.54 21.47 -15.50
N ALA A 629 -23.53 22.46 -16.39
CA ALA A 629 -23.39 23.86 -16.00
C ALA A 629 -24.59 24.35 -15.18
N LYS A 630 -24.33 25.26 -14.25
CA LYS A 630 -25.33 25.90 -13.39
C LYS A 630 -25.77 27.25 -13.99
N PRO A 631 -27.01 27.70 -13.71
CA PRO A 631 -27.48 29.00 -14.19
C PRO A 631 -26.54 30.14 -13.78
N GLY A 632 -26.20 31.00 -14.75
CA GLY A 632 -25.35 32.17 -14.53
C GLY A 632 -23.83 31.91 -14.63
N GLU A 633 -23.39 30.66 -14.76
CA GLU A 633 -21.98 30.36 -15.01
C GLU A 633 -21.55 30.86 -16.41
N LYS A 634 -20.34 31.42 -16.49
CA LYS A 634 -19.75 31.91 -17.73
C LYS A 634 -18.31 31.44 -17.86
N ILE A 635 -17.83 31.36 -19.09
CA ILE A 635 -16.46 30.98 -19.46
C ILE A 635 -15.89 31.97 -20.47
N LEU A 636 -14.66 32.42 -20.24
CA LEU A 636 -13.90 33.15 -21.26
C LEU A 636 -13.15 32.13 -22.12
N LEU A 637 -13.65 31.90 -23.33
CA LEU A 637 -13.08 30.93 -24.26
C LEU A 637 -11.83 31.50 -24.92
N LEU A 638 -10.90 30.60 -25.29
CA LEU A 638 -9.68 30.98 -25.98
C LEU A 638 -9.99 31.73 -27.28
N GLY A 639 -9.47 32.96 -27.38
CA GLY A 639 -9.63 33.85 -28.54
C GLY A 639 -10.81 34.83 -28.45
N ASP A 640 -11.67 34.71 -27.44
CA ASP A 640 -12.83 35.60 -27.27
C ASP A 640 -12.48 36.76 -26.32
N THR A 641 -13.10 37.93 -26.53
CA THR A 641 -12.92 39.11 -25.66
C THR A 641 -14.02 39.27 -24.60
N GLN A 642 -15.10 38.48 -24.70
CA GLN A 642 -16.25 38.53 -23.80
C GLN A 642 -16.59 37.10 -23.31
N PRO A 643 -16.97 36.93 -22.03
CA PRO A 643 -17.36 35.62 -21.51
C PRO A 643 -18.63 35.08 -22.18
N THR A 644 -18.61 33.81 -22.58
CA THR A 644 -19.75 33.05 -23.06
C THR A 644 -20.52 32.47 -21.88
N ALA A 645 -21.85 32.56 -21.88
CA ALA A 645 -22.69 31.95 -20.87
C ALA A 645 -22.96 30.47 -21.21
N TYR A 646 -22.88 29.59 -20.21
CA TYR A 646 -23.27 28.21 -20.38
C TYR A 646 -24.80 28.06 -20.45
N THR A 647 -25.25 27.03 -21.15
CA THR A 647 -26.64 26.56 -21.08
C THR A 647 -26.81 25.50 -19.99
N GLU A 648 -28.00 25.37 -19.39
CA GLU A 648 -28.24 24.40 -18.29
C GLU A 648 -28.11 22.92 -18.70
N LYS A 649 -28.12 22.63 -20.02
CA LYS A 649 -27.97 21.29 -20.58
C LYS A 649 -26.52 20.97 -20.95
N GLU A 650 -25.61 21.92 -20.72
CA GLU A 650 -24.25 21.83 -21.19
C GLU A 650 -23.38 21.03 -20.23
N LEU A 651 -22.71 20.01 -20.77
CA LEU A 651 -21.77 19.17 -20.05
C LEU A 651 -20.36 19.72 -20.25
N ALA A 652 -19.69 20.08 -19.16
CA ALA A 652 -18.34 20.63 -19.20
C ALA A 652 -17.53 20.20 -17.97
N TYR A 653 -16.22 20.36 -18.06
CA TYR A 653 -15.34 20.15 -16.94
C TYR A 653 -15.18 21.43 -16.11
N PHE A 654 -15.31 21.28 -14.80
CA PHE A 654 -15.19 22.35 -13.83
C PHE A 654 -14.10 22.02 -12.81
N ASP A 655 -13.44 23.07 -12.35
CA ASP A 655 -12.59 23.03 -11.15
C ASP A 655 -13.18 23.99 -10.10
N GLN A 656 -12.47 24.25 -8.99
CA GLN A 656 -12.98 25.14 -7.95
C GLN A 656 -13.17 26.61 -8.39
N THR A 657 -12.57 27.03 -9.51
CA THR A 657 -12.61 28.41 -10.02
C THR A 657 -13.60 28.61 -11.16
N GLY A 658 -14.04 27.52 -11.80
CA GLY A 658 -15.04 27.54 -12.85
C GLY A 658 -14.75 26.54 -13.97
N GLY A 659 -15.55 26.59 -15.04
CA GLY A 659 -15.39 25.70 -16.18
C GLY A 659 -14.09 26.00 -16.95
N TYR A 660 -13.39 24.96 -17.39
CA TYR A 660 -12.16 25.08 -18.17
C TYR A 660 -12.29 24.61 -19.62
N ASN A 661 -13.47 24.14 -20.02
CA ASN A 661 -13.84 23.90 -21.41
C ASN A 661 -15.37 24.03 -21.60
N ILE A 662 -15.80 23.94 -22.85
CA ILE A 662 -17.21 24.02 -23.25
C ILE A 662 -17.60 22.83 -24.15
N ASP A 663 -18.90 22.48 -24.17
CA ASP A 663 -19.50 21.43 -25.00
C ASP A 663 -18.71 20.10 -25.00
N PHE A 664 -18.31 19.60 -23.82
CA PHE A 664 -17.57 18.35 -23.68
C PHE A 664 -16.28 18.29 -24.54
N ASN A 665 -15.37 19.24 -24.28
CA ASN A 665 -14.04 19.34 -24.90
C ASN A 665 -14.04 19.86 -26.35
N TYR A 666 -14.97 20.77 -26.65
CA TYR A 666 -15.04 21.47 -27.94
C TYR A 666 -14.09 22.67 -28.04
N ARG A 667 -14.11 23.55 -27.02
CA ARG A 667 -13.21 24.71 -26.90
C ARG A 667 -12.77 24.88 -25.45
N ASP A 668 -11.53 25.28 -25.28
CA ASP A 668 -10.91 25.46 -23.96
C ASP A 668 -11.07 26.90 -23.45
N ALA A 669 -11.03 27.05 -22.13
CA ALA A 669 -10.94 28.35 -21.49
C ALA A 669 -9.58 28.99 -21.73
N GLN A 670 -9.54 30.32 -21.88
CA GLN A 670 -8.29 31.05 -22.02
C GLN A 670 -7.36 30.87 -20.81
N ARG A 671 -7.93 30.70 -19.60
CA ARG A 671 -7.15 30.60 -18.35
C ARG A 671 -6.29 29.34 -18.21
N THR A 672 -6.69 28.25 -18.85
CA THR A 672 -6.09 26.91 -18.72
C THR A 672 -5.47 26.45 -20.04
N ALA A 673 -5.41 27.33 -21.03
CA ALA A 673 -4.79 27.07 -22.30
C ALA A 673 -3.31 26.72 -22.12
N VAL A 674 -2.82 25.78 -22.93
CA VAL A 674 -1.44 25.30 -22.90
C VAL A 674 -0.58 26.20 -23.79
N TRP A 675 0.43 26.81 -23.19
CA TRP A 675 1.38 27.72 -23.82
C TRP A 675 2.81 27.16 -23.78
N GLU A 676 3.78 27.86 -24.38
CA GLU A 676 5.19 27.44 -24.38
C GLU A 676 5.84 27.50 -22.98
N ASP A 677 5.29 28.32 -22.08
CA ASP A 677 5.74 28.44 -20.68
C ASP A 677 5.09 27.41 -19.73
N THR A 678 4.01 26.73 -20.14
CA THR A 678 3.37 25.66 -19.37
C THR A 678 4.37 24.53 -19.06
N LYS A 679 4.52 24.18 -17.78
CA LYS A 679 5.44 23.13 -17.30
C LYS A 679 4.77 21.87 -16.82
N ASN A 680 3.48 21.95 -16.51
CA ASN A 680 2.72 20.85 -15.96
C ASN A 680 1.39 20.75 -16.71
N LEU A 681 1.01 19.54 -17.11
CA LEU A 681 -0.18 19.27 -17.91
C LEU A 681 -1.18 18.44 -17.14
N TYR A 682 -2.45 18.78 -17.31
CA TYR A 682 -3.60 17.95 -16.96
C TYR A 682 -4.29 17.51 -18.25
N ILE A 683 -4.41 16.20 -18.48
CA ILE A 683 -4.93 15.63 -19.72
C ILE A 683 -6.28 14.99 -19.44
N ASN A 684 -7.27 15.24 -20.28
CA ASN A 684 -8.58 14.56 -20.25
C ASN A 684 -8.82 13.82 -21.57
N VAL A 685 -9.38 12.61 -21.50
CA VAL A 685 -9.78 11.79 -22.65
C VAL A 685 -11.20 11.32 -22.46
N ASP A 686 -12.04 11.58 -23.46
CA ASP A 686 -13.50 11.51 -23.28
C ASP A 686 -14.09 10.30 -24.01
N GLY A 687 -14.73 9.36 -23.30
CA GLY A 687 -15.45 8.24 -23.90
C GLY A 687 -16.92 8.19 -23.49
N VAL A 688 -17.81 7.93 -24.43
CA VAL A 688 -19.24 7.77 -24.19
C VAL A 688 -19.85 6.82 -25.23
N PHE A 689 -20.92 6.13 -24.85
CA PHE A 689 -21.64 5.14 -25.66
C PHE A 689 -20.74 4.03 -26.20
N ASP A 690 -20.39 4.06 -27.49
CA ASP A 690 -19.63 2.99 -28.16
C ASP A 690 -18.12 3.10 -27.93
N ILE A 691 -17.67 4.14 -27.21
CA ILE A 691 -16.28 4.33 -26.80
C ILE A 691 -16.09 3.69 -25.42
N SER A 692 -15.51 2.49 -25.39
CA SER A 692 -15.32 1.74 -24.15
C SER A 692 -14.27 2.40 -23.22
N PRO A 693 -14.36 2.18 -21.89
CA PRO A 693 -13.34 2.65 -20.95
C PRO A 693 -11.93 2.15 -21.30
N GLN A 694 -11.79 0.95 -21.87
CA GLN A 694 -10.50 0.42 -22.31
C GLN A 694 -9.93 1.19 -23.50
N LYS A 695 -10.80 1.64 -24.44
CA LYS A 695 -10.38 2.52 -25.54
C LYS A 695 -9.95 3.89 -25.00
N VAL A 696 -10.68 4.44 -24.02
CA VAL A 696 -10.29 5.70 -23.33
C VAL A 696 -8.92 5.56 -22.68
N GLU A 697 -8.68 4.48 -21.94
CA GLU A 697 -7.39 4.23 -21.30
C GLU A 697 -6.26 4.12 -22.33
N ALA A 698 -6.46 3.35 -23.40
CA ALA A 698 -5.46 3.18 -24.46
C ALA A 698 -5.13 4.52 -25.14
N VAL A 699 -6.15 5.33 -25.43
CA VAL A 699 -5.96 6.66 -26.02
C VAL A 699 -5.22 7.60 -25.07
N LEU A 700 -5.55 7.59 -23.77
CA LEU A 700 -4.86 8.38 -22.77
C LEU A 700 -3.38 8.00 -22.68
N ARG A 701 -3.04 6.70 -22.70
CA ARG A 701 -1.65 6.23 -22.72
C ARG A 701 -0.92 6.70 -23.98
N GLU A 702 -1.52 6.48 -25.15
CA GLU A 702 -0.92 6.91 -26.42
C GLU A 702 -0.71 8.43 -26.46
N ALA A 703 -1.64 9.22 -25.92
CA ALA A 703 -1.50 10.67 -25.82
C ALA A 703 -0.36 11.07 -24.88
N CYS A 704 -0.28 10.49 -23.68
CA CYS A 704 0.81 10.75 -22.74
C CYS A 704 2.18 10.40 -23.34
N ASP A 705 2.30 9.22 -23.95
CA ASP A 705 3.55 8.76 -24.58
C ASP A 705 3.97 9.68 -25.74
N LYS A 706 3.00 10.14 -26.55
CA LYS A 706 3.27 11.07 -27.65
C LYS A 706 3.71 12.43 -27.14
N ILE A 707 3.04 12.97 -26.12
CA ILE A 707 3.43 14.23 -25.49
C ILE A 707 4.83 14.09 -24.89
N ILE A 708 5.12 13.01 -24.16
CA ILE A 708 6.43 12.80 -23.52
C ILE A 708 7.55 12.67 -24.57
N LYS A 709 7.27 12.00 -25.69
CA LYS A 709 8.24 11.88 -26.79
C LYS A 709 8.73 13.24 -27.30
N TYR A 710 7.84 14.23 -27.41
CA TYR A 710 8.15 15.52 -28.04
C TYR A 710 8.33 16.69 -27.07
N CYS A 711 7.77 16.60 -25.87
CA CYS A 711 7.82 17.63 -24.84
C CYS A 711 8.60 17.18 -23.61
N GLY A 712 9.02 15.91 -23.50
CA GLY A 712 9.62 15.36 -22.28
C GLY A 712 8.63 15.26 -21.12
N GLY A 713 9.14 15.33 -19.89
CA GLY A 713 8.34 15.22 -18.67
C GLY A 713 8.08 13.78 -18.21
N LYS A 714 7.27 13.65 -17.15
CA LYS A 714 6.92 12.36 -16.53
C LYS A 714 5.46 12.34 -16.11
N VAL A 715 4.76 11.25 -16.42
CA VAL A 715 3.43 10.98 -15.85
C VAL A 715 3.55 10.81 -14.34
N GLN A 716 2.70 11.51 -13.58
CA GLN A 716 2.61 11.40 -12.12
C GLN A 716 1.31 10.72 -11.69
N GLU A 717 0.22 11.05 -12.38
CA GLU A 717 -1.10 10.47 -12.14
C GLU A 717 -1.71 10.06 -13.48
N PHE A 718 -2.48 8.97 -13.46
CA PHE A 718 -3.13 8.41 -14.63
C PHE A 718 -4.28 7.51 -14.16
N GLY A 719 -5.47 7.65 -14.73
CA GLY A 719 -6.58 6.76 -14.43
C GLY A 719 -7.78 7.00 -15.33
N VAL A 720 -8.74 6.09 -15.27
CA VAL A 720 -10.04 6.23 -15.93
C VAL A 720 -11.13 6.22 -14.86
N VAL A 721 -12.02 7.20 -14.92
CA VAL A 721 -13.20 7.30 -14.05
C VAL A 721 -14.43 6.99 -14.90
N THR A 722 -15.24 6.03 -14.46
CA THR A 722 -16.48 5.63 -15.13
C THR A 722 -17.69 6.20 -14.39
N ALA A 723 -18.76 6.51 -15.12
CA ALA A 723 -20.03 6.95 -14.56
C ALA A 723 -20.76 5.85 -13.76
N SER A 724 -20.43 4.57 -13.98
CA SER A 724 -21.05 3.40 -13.34
C SER A 724 -20.49 3.03 -11.97
#